data_AF-A0A258B4L0-F1
#
_entry.id   AF-A0A258B4L0-F1
#
_cell.length_a   1.000
_cell.length_b   1.000
_cell.length_c   1.000
_cell.angle_alpha   90.00
_cell.angle_beta   90.00
_cell.angle_gamma   90.00
#
_symmetry.space_group_name_H-M   'P 1'
#
loop_
_entity.id
_entity.type
_entity.pdbx_description
1 polymer ?
#
loop_
_entity_poly.entity_id
_entity_poly.type
_entity_poly.pdbx_seq_one_letter_code
_entity_poly.pdbx_strand_id
1 'polypeptide(L)'
;MLLAGGGQWTVVAWNNLGMHCMDDDYSVFSILPPFNTINAQVMDAAGHLITDPTAAGITVTYEAVASPDGSINTTSFGKTNFYDYAAVLFGANVGVDQGLAGKSMPGANNTPQPMTWVAGMNWFEAAGIPLCPKDDAGSKNPYPLMRIAVKNAENVVLASAGIVLPVSDEMDCRACHKSGSGAAAMPAAGWVNDASDKRDFRLNILRLHDEKNAADPNYATALATMGYPPQGLYYSVTSANKQVLCAACHASEALGTGGAAGVKALTAAIHARHATVINPTNGLQLENALSRNSCYLCHPGSTTRCLRGAMGSAVNASDGSLVMQCQSCHGHMSDVGSTARTGWLMEPNCQACHSGDAEANEGSIRFTSVFTAPGVMRVPANRRFATNADTPAAGLSLFRFSKGHGGLVCSACHGSTHAEYPSLHRDDNLYSWNKQGHRGKLADCTVCHPSMPSNSVGGPHGIHPIGSQTWVKDHADIARAISPNYTACRECHGADLRGTALSRAQADRALSTKFGPFTVKRGMEVSCYYCHNGPGSSNVSTHVGPTVAGAQLTVPADTPTSIALTASGTNPLLRVIQQPAHGTVGIAAKVATYFPDAAYQGPDVFTYIASDSGSFVDSQPATVSVIVGTTDYQRDSDGDGLSDWLEYALGLDPLQPSQRPEHQIENIGGTSYLTLRVPRSPMRPPEMSMSIKVSGDLQNWTPATILNDSATELKARDTTGTNAAPARFMRIEANRP
;
A
#
# COMPACT_ATOMS: atom_id res chain seq x y z
N MET A 1 7.57 20.65 -14.12
CA MET A 1 7.07 21.88 -14.74
C MET A 1 5.85 22.32 -13.94
N LEU A 2 6.00 23.34 -13.10
CA LEU A 2 4.91 23.91 -12.28
C LEU A 2 4.03 24.75 -13.20
N LEU A 3 2.79 24.33 -13.42
CA LEU A 3 1.78 25.16 -14.06
C LEU A 3 1.26 26.17 -13.04
N ALA A 4 1.39 27.44 -13.37
CA ALA A 4 0.86 28.57 -12.64
C ALA A 4 -0.62 28.80 -13.00
N GLY A 5 -1.43 29.17 -12.01
CA GLY A 5 -2.48 30.20 -12.17
C GLY A 5 -3.73 29.84 -12.97
N GLY A 6 -4.38 28.73 -12.66
CA GLY A 6 -5.76 28.41 -13.04
C GLY A 6 -6.16 27.15 -12.29
N GLY A 7 -7.19 27.21 -11.45
CA GLY A 7 -7.60 26.07 -10.66
C GLY A 7 -7.83 24.83 -11.53
N GLN A 8 -7.21 23.70 -11.18
CA GLN A 8 -7.41 22.43 -11.87
C GLN A 8 -8.33 21.55 -11.04
N TRP A 9 -9.23 20.83 -11.71
CA TRP A 9 -10.02 19.80 -11.07
C TRP A 9 -9.09 18.74 -10.47
N THR A 10 -9.46 18.20 -9.32
CA THR A 10 -8.67 17.16 -8.65
C THR A 10 -9.54 15.95 -8.40
N VAL A 11 -9.01 14.77 -8.70
CA VAL A 11 -9.59 13.48 -8.26
C VAL A 11 -8.65 12.82 -7.26
N VAL A 12 -9.23 12.38 -6.14
CA VAL A 12 -8.60 11.51 -5.15
C VAL A 12 -9.27 10.14 -5.18
N ALA A 13 -8.48 9.08 -5.26
CA ALA A 13 -9.00 7.73 -5.48
C ALA A 13 -8.18 6.71 -4.68
N TRP A 14 -8.81 5.60 -4.31
CA TRP A 14 -8.20 4.53 -3.52
C TRP A 14 -8.94 3.20 -3.73
N ASN A 15 -8.27 2.09 -3.38
CA ASN A 15 -8.92 0.81 -3.18
C ASN A 15 -9.55 0.74 -1.76
N ASN A 16 -10.70 0.12 -1.58
CA ASN A 16 -11.40 0.14 -0.27
C ASN A 16 -10.71 -0.65 0.88
N LEU A 17 -9.85 -1.64 0.61
CA LEU A 17 -9.29 -2.53 1.64
C LEU A 17 -7.75 -2.54 1.70
N GLY A 18 -7.09 -2.28 0.58
CA GLY A 18 -5.65 -2.41 0.37
C GLY A 18 -5.23 -3.76 -0.21
N MET A 19 -6.11 -4.76 -0.18
CA MET A 19 -5.98 -6.05 -0.84
C MET A 19 -7.34 -6.76 -0.85
N HIS A 20 -7.79 -7.22 -2.02
CA HIS A 20 -8.88 -8.19 -2.13
C HIS A 20 -8.33 -9.61 -2.26
N CYS A 21 -9.16 -10.59 -1.93
CA CYS A 21 -8.82 -12.00 -2.07
C CYS A 21 -9.79 -12.65 -3.06
N MET A 22 -9.31 -13.66 -3.79
CA MET A 22 -10.13 -14.52 -4.62
C MET A 22 -9.72 -15.97 -4.44
N ASP A 23 -10.62 -16.92 -4.68
CA ASP A 23 -10.24 -18.33 -4.78
C ASP A 23 -9.38 -18.58 -6.04
N ASP A 24 -8.39 -19.46 -5.91
CA ASP A 24 -7.53 -19.90 -7.02
C ASP A 24 -8.18 -20.98 -7.93
N ASP A 25 -9.35 -21.49 -7.52
CA ASP A 25 -10.18 -22.47 -8.23
C ASP A 25 -11.64 -22.44 -7.73
N TYR A 26 -12.60 -22.58 -8.64
CA TYR A 26 -14.04 -22.54 -8.33
C TYR A 26 -14.76 -23.89 -8.57
N SER A 27 -14.03 -24.96 -8.89
CA SER A 27 -14.60 -26.24 -9.35
C SER A 27 -15.16 -27.15 -8.24
N VAL A 28 -14.94 -26.78 -6.98
CA VAL A 28 -15.38 -27.54 -5.78
C VAL A 28 -16.21 -26.66 -4.85
N PHE A 29 -15.60 -25.62 -4.28
CA PHE A 29 -16.29 -24.62 -3.48
C PHE A 29 -15.67 -23.24 -3.69
N SER A 30 -16.39 -22.19 -3.30
CA SER A 30 -15.88 -20.82 -3.25
C SER A 30 -16.17 -20.15 -1.90
N ILE A 31 -15.19 -19.37 -1.44
CA ILE A 31 -15.29 -18.43 -0.33
C ILE A 31 -15.41 -17.00 -0.86
N LEU A 32 -14.62 -16.61 -1.86
CA LEU A 32 -14.62 -15.25 -2.43
C LEU A 32 -14.42 -15.28 -3.96
N PRO A 33 -15.24 -14.52 -4.72
CA PRO A 33 -15.07 -14.35 -6.17
C PRO A 33 -13.89 -13.43 -6.50
N PRO A 34 -13.46 -13.35 -7.77
CA PRO A 34 -12.61 -12.25 -8.23
C PRO A 34 -13.32 -10.91 -7.94
N PHE A 35 -12.65 -10.01 -7.23
CA PHE A 35 -13.28 -8.78 -6.77
C PHE A 35 -12.25 -7.68 -6.53
N ASN A 36 -12.67 -6.44 -6.80
CA ASN A 36 -11.97 -5.24 -6.36
C ASN A 36 -12.93 -4.06 -6.32
N THR A 37 -12.53 -2.97 -5.68
CA THR A 37 -13.34 -1.74 -5.62
C THR A 37 -12.47 -0.51 -5.78
N ILE A 38 -12.90 0.39 -6.65
CA ILE A 38 -12.39 1.76 -6.74
C ILE A 38 -13.39 2.69 -6.07
N ASN A 39 -12.91 3.56 -5.19
CA ASN A 39 -13.65 4.72 -4.73
C ASN A 39 -12.90 6.00 -5.14
N ALA A 40 -13.64 7.06 -5.49
CA ALA A 40 -13.05 8.33 -5.88
C ALA A 40 -13.91 9.53 -5.45
N GLN A 41 -13.28 10.55 -4.86
CA GLN A 41 -13.88 11.86 -4.62
C GLN A 41 -13.27 12.89 -5.58
N VAL A 42 -14.09 13.84 -6.03
CA VAL A 42 -13.71 14.85 -7.01
C VAL A 42 -13.87 16.23 -6.38
N MET A 43 -12.88 17.09 -6.58
CA MET A 43 -12.94 18.50 -6.25
C MET A 43 -12.95 19.33 -7.53
N ASP A 44 -13.74 20.41 -7.51
CA ASP A 44 -13.76 21.40 -8.59
C ASP A 44 -12.43 22.17 -8.67
N ALA A 45 -12.31 23.03 -9.67
CA ALA A 45 -11.16 23.90 -9.86
C ALA A 45 -10.87 24.84 -8.66
N ALA A 46 -11.87 25.11 -7.81
CA ALA A 46 -11.72 25.93 -6.61
C ALA A 46 -11.32 25.12 -5.37
N GLY A 47 -11.27 23.78 -5.46
CA GLY A 47 -10.96 22.89 -4.36
C GLY A 47 -12.17 22.46 -3.52
N HIS A 48 -13.40 22.70 -3.99
CA HIS A 48 -14.61 22.25 -3.31
C HIS A 48 -14.96 20.82 -3.71
N LEU A 49 -15.29 19.98 -2.72
CA LEU A 49 -15.79 18.63 -2.95
C LEU A 49 -17.11 18.65 -3.71
N ILE A 50 -17.18 17.91 -4.81
CA ILE A 50 -18.40 17.72 -5.58
C ILE A 50 -19.42 16.92 -4.76
N THR A 51 -20.65 17.42 -4.71
CA THR A 51 -21.80 16.79 -4.04
C THR A 51 -22.96 16.48 -4.99
N ASP A 52 -22.95 17.07 -6.19
CA ASP A 52 -23.88 16.78 -7.28
C ASP A 52 -23.11 16.74 -8.61
N PRO A 53 -22.76 15.54 -9.11
CA PRO A 53 -21.99 15.42 -10.35
C PRO A 53 -22.80 15.79 -11.60
N THR A 54 -24.13 15.69 -11.55
CA THR A 54 -25.00 16.07 -12.66
C THR A 54 -25.01 17.59 -12.82
N ALA A 55 -25.16 18.33 -11.72
CA ALA A 55 -25.05 19.80 -11.73
C ALA A 55 -23.64 20.27 -12.13
N ALA A 56 -22.60 19.54 -11.71
CA ALA A 56 -21.23 19.80 -12.10
C ALA A 56 -20.90 19.42 -13.55
N GLY A 57 -21.79 18.68 -14.24
CA GLY A 57 -21.60 18.25 -15.63
C GLY A 57 -20.44 17.26 -15.81
N ILE A 58 -20.20 16.38 -14.83
CA ILE A 58 -19.08 15.43 -14.87
C ILE A 58 -19.50 13.97 -14.87
N THR A 59 -18.65 13.13 -15.48
CA THR A 59 -18.68 11.67 -15.34
C THR A 59 -17.30 11.17 -14.92
N VAL A 60 -17.25 9.97 -14.34
CA VAL A 60 -15.99 9.34 -13.94
C VAL A 60 -15.90 7.95 -14.52
N THR A 61 -14.76 7.64 -15.14
CA THR A 61 -14.46 6.34 -15.72
C THR A 61 -13.18 5.77 -15.16
N TYR A 62 -13.00 4.45 -15.27
CA TYR A 62 -11.74 3.77 -15.00
C TYR A 62 -11.30 2.91 -16.19
N GLU A 63 -10.00 2.73 -16.35
CA GLU A 63 -9.38 1.86 -17.37
C GLU A 63 -8.05 1.29 -16.83
N ALA A 64 -7.56 0.20 -17.41
CA ALA A 64 -6.29 -0.38 -16.99
C ALA A 64 -5.13 0.47 -17.51
N VAL A 65 -4.05 0.54 -16.73
CA VAL A 65 -2.80 1.18 -17.15
C VAL A 65 -1.62 0.32 -16.74
N ALA A 66 -0.55 0.39 -17.52
CA ALA A 66 0.67 -0.31 -17.20
C ALA A 66 1.33 0.23 -15.91
N SER A 67 1.94 -0.65 -15.12
CA SER A 67 2.90 -0.27 -14.08
C SER A 67 4.15 0.37 -14.71
N PRO A 68 5.05 0.98 -13.92
CA PRO A 68 6.34 1.43 -14.42
C PRO A 68 7.16 0.32 -15.11
N ASP A 69 7.00 -0.94 -14.68
CA ASP A 69 7.63 -2.11 -15.32
C ASP A 69 6.90 -2.52 -16.62
N GLY A 70 5.70 -1.99 -16.90
CA GLY A 70 4.97 -2.28 -18.13
C GLY A 70 3.87 -3.34 -17.98
N SER A 71 3.77 -3.98 -16.81
CA SER A 71 2.72 -4.95 -16.51
C SER A 71 1.33 -4.28 -16.50
N ILE A 72 0.38 -4.84 -17.25
CA ILE A 72 -0.98 -4.32 -17.39
C ILE A 72 -2.00 -5.45 -17.30
N ASN A 73 -3.15 -5.17 -16.68
CA ASN A 73 -4.21 -6.14 -16.48
C ASN A 73 -5.54 -5.58 -17.01
N THR A 74 -5.80 -5.79 -18.30
CA THR A 74 -7.00 -5.28 -18.99
C THR A 74 -8.18 -6.23 -18.91
N THR A 75 -7.93 -7.53 -18.75
CA THR A 75 -8.97 -8.58 -18.79
C THR A 75 -8.70 -9.67 -17.76
N SER A 76 -9.77 -10.34 -17.34
CA SER A 76 -9.79 -11.57 -16.54
C SER A 76 -9.87 -12.84 -17.40
N PHE A 77 -10.05 -12.69 -18.71
CA PHE A 77 -10.15 -13.80 -19.65
C PHE A 77 -8.91 -14.71 -19.59
N GLY A 78 -9.13 -16.02 -19.50
CA GLY A 78 -8.06 -17.02 -19.46
C GLY A 78 -7.24 -17.06 -18.16
N LYS A 79 -7.58 -16.24 -17.15
CA LYS A 79 -6.82 -16.14 -15.89
C LYS A 79 -7.47 -16.88 -14.72
N THR A 80 -8.73 -17.26 -14.85
CA THR A 80 -9.53 -17.94 -13.83
C THR A 80 -10.62 -18.82 -14.45
N ASN A 81 -11.08 -19.85 -13.75
CA ASN A 81 -12.27 -20.65 -14.10
C ASN A 81 -13.56 -20.14 -13.41
N PHE A 82 -13.52 -18.99 -12.74
CA PHE A 82 -14.67 -18.39 -12.07
C PHE A 82 -15.93 -18.34 -12.95
N TYR A 83 -15.79 -17.91 -14.20
CA TYR A 83 -16.92 -17.74 -15.13
C TYR A 83 -17.63 -19.04 -15.47
N ASP A 84 -16.94 -20.18 -15.40
CA ASP A 84 -17.53 -21.50 -15.65
C ASP A 84 -18.48 -21.92 -14.52
N TYR A 85 -18.28 -21.38 -13.31
CA TYR A 85 -18.99 -21.77 -12.10
C TYR A 85 -19.84 -20.65 -11.48
N ALA A 86 -19.76 -19.43 -11.99
CA ALA A 86 -20.44 -18.26 -11.42
C ALA A 86 -21.97 -18.45 -11.33
N ALA A 87 -22.56 -19.08 -12.35
CA ALA A 87 -23.99 -19.39 -12.38
C ALA A 87 -24.42 -20.33 -11.25
N VAL A 88 -23.64 -21.38 -11.00
CA VAL A 88 -23.94 -22.41 -9.98
C VAL A 88 -23.64 -21.88 -8.57
N LEU A 89 -22.55 -21.12 -8.41
CA LEU A 89 -22.11 -20.63 -7.11
C LEU A 89 -22.88 -19.41 -6.64
N PHE A 90 -23.10 -18.43 -7.52
CA PHE A 90 -23.64 -17.11 -7.17
C PHE A 90 -25.02 -16.83 -7.77
N GLY A 91 -25.59 -17.78 -8.52
CA GLY A 91 -26.88 -17.59 -9.19
C GLY A 91 -26.83 -16.55 -10.31
N ALA A 92 -25.63 -16.19 -10.77
CA ALA A 92 -25.40 -15.10 -11.73
C ALA A 92 -24.71 -15.61 -12.99
N ASN A 93 -25.37 -15.42 -14.14
CA ASN A 93 -24.76 -15.66 -15.45
C ASN A 93 -23.97 -14.42 -15.87
N VAL A 94 -22.75 -14.28 -15.34
CA VAL A 94 -21.84 -13.20 -15.72
C VAL A 94 -20.95 -13.63 -16.89
N GLY A 95 -20.85 -12.76 -17.90
CA GLY A 95 -19.89 -12.95 -18.97
C GLY A 95 -18.46 -12.73 -18.49
N VAL A 96 -17.48 -13.17 -19.28
CA VAL A 96 -16.08 -12.82 -19.07
C VAL A 96 -15.95 -11.30 -18.90
N ASP A 97 -15.09 -10.89 -17.97
CA ASP A 97 -14.85 -9.51 -17.55
C ASP A 97 -15.99 -8.84 -16.81
N GLN A 98 -17.16 -9.47 -16.65
CA GLN A 98 -18.26 -8.91 -15.86
C GLN A 98 -18.18 -9.35 -14.40
N GLY A 99 -18.19 -8.38 -13.51
CA GLY A 99 -18.22 -8.61 -12.07
C GLY A 99 -19.62 -8.84 -11.51
N LEU A 100 -19.69 -9.53 -10.38
CA LEU A 100 -20.97 -9.85 -9.70
C LEU A 100 -21.71 -8.61 -9.19
N ALA A 101 -21.00 -7.51 -8.90
CA ALA A 101 -21.62 -6.25 -8.48
C ALA A 101 -21.85 -5.26 -9.66
N GLY A 102 -21.79 -5.75 -10.90
CA GLY A 102 -22.16 -5.01 -12.10
C GLY A 102 -21.08 -4.11 -12.70
N LYS A 103 -19.84 -4.15 -12.17
CA LYS A 103 -18.67 -3.47 -12.76
C LYS A 103 -17.79 -4.47 -13.48
N SER A 104 -17.20 -4.02 -14.58
CA SER A 104 -16.45 -4.90 -15.48
C SER A 104 -14.96 -4.55 -15.52
N MET A 105 -14.13 -5.52 -15.91
CA MET A 105 -12.81 -5.20 -16.43
C MET A 105 -12.94 -4.39 -17.74
N PRO A 106 -11.97 -3.54 -18.10
CA PRO A 106 -11.96 -2.80 -19.37
C PRO A 106 -11.98 -3.68 -20.63
N GLY A 107 -11.55 -4.94 -20.51
CA GLY A 107 -11.44 -5.91 -21.60
C GLY A 107 -10.23 -5.67 -22.50
N ALA A 108 -10.01 -6.54 -23.49
CA ALA A 108 -8.83 -6.50 -24.37
C ALA A 108 -8.62 -5.18 -25.14
N ASN A 109 -9.71 -4.45 -25.42
CA ASN A 109 -9.64 -3.12 -26.05
C ASN A 109 -9.35 -1.99 -25.05
N ASN A 110 -9.19 -2.32 -23.77
CA ASN A 110 -9.04 -1.41 -22.63
C ASN A 110 -10.09 -0.29 -22.63
N THR A 111 -11.37 -0.65 -22.84
CA THR A 111 -12.43 0.36 -22.98
C THR A 111 -12.74 0.97 -21.62
N PRO A 112 -12.70 2.31 -21.46
CA PRO A 112 -13.01 2.95 -20.18
C PRO A 112 -14.41 2.57 -19.67
N GLN A 113 -14.47 2.12 -18.42
CA GLN A 113 -15.70 1.67 -17.76
C GLN A 113 -16.25 2.77 -16.84
N PRO A 114 -17.58 2.96 -16.77
CA PRO A 114 -18.17 4.01 -15.94
C PRO A 114 -18.21 3.65 -14.45
N MET A 115 -17.97 4.65 -13.60
CA MET A 115 -18.20 4.57 -12.15
C MET A 115 -19.61 5.05 -11.79
N THR A 116 -20.16 4.56 -10.68
CA THR A 116 -21.49 4.92 -10.16
C THR A 116 -21.37 5.98 -9.07
N TRP A 117 -22.21 7.01 -9.09
CA TRP A 117 -22.28 7.99 -7.99
C TRP A 117 -22.99 7.42 -6.76
N VAL A 118 -22.41 7.61 -5.58
CA VAL A 118 -23.00 7.22 -4.28
C VAL A 118 -23.25 8.49 -3.46
N ALA A 119 -24.48 9.00 -3.52
CA ALA A 119 -24.86 10.30 -2.96
C ALA A 119 -24.57 10.43 -1.45
N GLY A 120 -24.85 9.40 -0.64
CA GLY A 120 -24.58 9.45 0.81
C GLY A 120 -23.09 9.62 1.15
N MET A 121 -22.20 9.20 0.27
CA MET A 121 -20.75 9.29 0.47
C MET A 121 -20.11 10.48 -0.25
N ASN A 122 -20.82 11.14 -1.17
CA ASN A 122 -20.27 12.12 -2.09
C ASN A 122 -19.04 11.58 -2.85
N TRP A 123 -19.16 10.36 -3.39
CA TRP A 123 -18.08 9.72 -4.15
C TRP A 123 -18.60 8.98 -5.39
N PHE A 124 -17.68 8.61 -6.26
CA PHE A 124 -17.88 7.63 -7.31
C PHE A 124 -17.33 6.27 -6.87
N GLU A 125 -18.01 5.20 -7.27
CA GLU A 125 -17.64 3.83 -6.92
C GLU A 125 -17.69 2.90 -8.15
N ALA A 126 -16.69 2.02 -8.24
CA ALA A 126 -16.73 0.83 -9.08
C ALA A 126 -16.46 -0.41 -8.22
N ALA A 127 -17.51 -0.97 -7.64
CA ALA A 127 -17.45 -2.18 -6.83
C ALA A 127 -17.60 -3.45 -7.68
N GLY A 128 -16.81 -4.47 -7.34
CA GLY A 128 -16.87 -5.81 -7.92
C GLY A 128 -16.16 -6.00 -9.24
N ILE A 129 -15.12 -5.23 -9.52
CA ILE A 129 -14.27 -5.44 -10.70
C ILE A 129 -13.61 -6.83 -10.58
N PRO A 130 -13.78 -7.77 -11.54
CA PRO A 130 -13.30 -9.15 -11.40
C PRO A 130 -11.81 -9.27 -11.74
N LEU A 131 -10.96 -8.57 -10.98
CA LEU A 131 -9.51 -8.58 -11.13
C LEU A 131 -8.90 -9.92 -10.71
N CYS A 132 -7.85 -10.32 -11.42
CA CYS A 132 -7.04 -11.50 -11.08
C CYS A 132 -5.58 -11.09 -10.82
N PRO A 133 -4.82 -11.82 -9.98
CA PRO A 133 -3.43 -11.51 -9.64
C PRO A 133 -2.44 -11.91 -10.75
N LYS A 134 -2.86 -11.82 -12.01
CA LYS A 134 -2.07 -12.11 -13.20
C LYS A 134 -2.31 -11.02 -14.24
N ASP A 135 -1.24 -10.54 -14.84
CA ASP A 135 -1.30 -9.56 -15.91
C ASP A 135 -1.69 -10.20 -17.25
N ASP A 136 -1.78 -9.39 -18.30
CA ASP A 136 -2.21 -9.84 -19.63
C ASP A 136 -1.18 -10.74 -20.32
N ALA A 137 0.09 -10.71 -19.90
CA ALA A 137 1.13 -11.63 -20.36
C ALA A 137 1.08 -12.99 -19.60
N GLY A 138 0.25 -13.09 -18.57
CA GLY A 138 0.11 -14.29 -17.72
C GLY A 138 1.09 -14.31 -16.54
N SER A 139 1.91 -13.27 -16.38
CA SER A 139 2.85 -13.12 -15.27
C SER A 139 2.10 -12.78 -13.98
N LYS A 140 2.60 -13.30 -12.86
CA LYS A 140 2.01 -13.04 -11.54
C LYS A 140 2.28 -11.58 -11.15
N ASN A 141 1.23 -10.77 -11.11
CA ASN A 141 1.28 -9.41 -10.59
C ASN A 141 0.02 -9.13 -9.75
N PRO A 142 0.13 -9.17 -8.41
CA PRO A 142 -1.00 -8.92 -7.51
C PRO A 142 -1.29 -7.43 -7.31
N TYR A 143 -0.56 -6.51 -7.96
CA TYR A 143 -0.70 -5.06 -7.82
C TYR A 143 -1.05 -4.36 -9.15
N PRO A 144 -2.11 -4.77 -9.85
CA PRO A 144 -2.48 -4.13 -11.11
C PRO A 144 -2.88 -2.67 -10.91
N LEU A 145 -2.58 -1.81 -11.90
CA LEU A 145 -2.95 -0.40 -11.86
C LEU A 145 -4.16 -0.09 -12.74
N MET A 146 -5.01 0.81 -12.24
CA MET A 146 -6.08 1.43 -13.02
C MET A 146 -6.01 2.95 -12.95
N ARG A 147 -6.34 3.60 -14.06
CA ARG A 147 -6.49 5.05 -14.17
C ARG A 147 -7.96 5.43 -14.06
N ILE A 148 -8.25 6.32 -13.13
CA ILE A 148 -9.51 7.03 -12.98
C ILE A 148 -9.40 8.33 -13.78
N ALA A 149 -10.44 8.65 -14.55
CA ALA A 149 -10.54 9.88 -15.33
C ALA A 149 -11.89 10.55 -15.06
N VAL A 150 -11.85 11.84 -14.70
CA VAL A 150 -13.02 12.72 -14.59
C VAL A 150 -13.18 13.42 -15.93
N LYS A 151 -14.36 13.35 -16.53
CA LYS A 151 -14.66 13.94 -17.84
C LYS A 151 -15.85 14.89 -17.74
N ASN A 152 -15.81 15.98 -18.52
CA ASN A 152 -16.97 16.85 -18.70
C ASN A 152 -17.97 16.26 -19.73
N ALA A 153 -19.05 17.01 -20.02
CA ALA A 153 -20.07 16.60 -20.99
C ALA A 153 -19.53 16.41 -22.42
N GLU A 154 -18.45 17.10 -22.80
CA GLU A 154 -17.77 16.96 -24.09
C GLU A 154 -16.73 15.81 -24.10
N ASN A 155 -16.69 14.97 -23.05
CA ASN A 155 -15.71 13.90 -22.85
C ASN A 155 -14.25 14.36 -22.70
N VAL A 156 -14.01 15.64 -22.41
CA VAL A 156 -12.68 16.18 -22.10
C VAL A 156 -12.29 15.77 -20.69
N VAL A 157 -11.10 15.19 -20.52
CA VAL A 157 -10.56 14.80 -19.22
C VAL A 157 -10.17 16.06 -18.43
N LEU A 158 -10.86 16.30 -17.31
CA LEU A 158 -10.61 17.40 -16.39
C LEU A 158 -9.54 17.06 -15.35
N ALA A 159 -9.52 15.79 -14.89
CA ALA A 159 -8.59 15.30 -13.89
C ALA A 159 -8.38 13.78 -14.04
N SER A 160 -7.23 13.28 -13.60
CA SER A 160 -6.97 11.84 -13.55
C SER A 160 -6.15 11.42 -12.32
N ALA A 161 -6.23 10.13 -11.98
CA ALA A 161 -5.39 9.50 -10.97
C ALA A 161 -5.16 8.02 -11.32
N GLY A 162 -3.94 7.54 -11.19
CA GLY A 162 -3.63 6.10 -11.23
C GLY A 162 -3.56 5.55 -9.80
N ILE A 163 -4.22 4.43 -9.54
CA ILE A 163 -4.15 3.71 -8.27
C ILE A 163 -3.89 2.23 -8.50
N VAL A 164 -3.33 1.58 -7.49
CA VAL A 164 -3.19 0.13 -7.46
C VAL A 164 -4.50 -0.47 -6.97
N LEU A 165 -4.90 -1.61 -7.56
CA LEU A 165 -6.03 -2.44 -7.15
C LEU A 165 -5.56 -3.84 -6.77
N PRO A 166 -4.98 -3.99 -5.56
CA PRO A 166 -4.32 -5.23 -5.21
C PRO A 166 -5.32 -6.37 -5.04
N VAL A 167 -4.97 -7.53 -5.59
CA VAL A 167 -5.76 -8.77 -5.49
C VAL A 167 -4.81 -9.95 -5.29
N SER A 168 -5.22 -10.93 -4.49
CA SER A 168 -4.42 -12.11 -4.18
C SER A 168 -5.26 -13.38 -4.20
N ASP A 169 -4.64 -14.48 -4.59
CA ASP A 169 -5.16 -15.86 -4.57
C ASP A 169 -4.36 -16.75 -3.59
N GLU A 170 -3.62 -16.14 -2.65
CA GLU A 170 -2.73 -16.84 -1.70
C GLU A 170 -3.43 -17.59 -0.57
N MET A 171 -4.76 -17.50 -0.46
CA MET A 171 -5.51 -18.24 0.55
C MET A 171 -5.33 -19.75 0.31
N ASP A 172 -4.64 -20.44 1.23
CA ASP A 172 -4.24 -21.84 1.02
C ASP A 172 -4.43 -22.73 2.27
N CYS A 173 -5.36 -23.68 2.18
CA CYS A 173 -5.65 -24.63 3.26
C CYS A 173 -4.84 -25.94 3.15
N ARG A 174 -3.99 -26.11 2.12
CA ARG A 174 -3.34 -27.39 1.78
C ARG A 174 -2.35 -27.86 2.82
N ALA A 175 -1.73 -26.96 3.58
CA ALA A 175 -0.81 -27.31 4.66
C ALA A 175 -1.40 -28.34 5.64
N CYS A 176 -2.73 -28.30 5.84
CA CYS A 176 -3.46 -29.23 6.69
C CYS A 176 -4.46 -30.11 5.94
N HIS A 177 -5.08 -29.64 4.85
CA HIS A 177 -6.20 -30.36 4.22
C HIS A 177 -5.83 -31.14 2.95
N LYS A 178 -4.60 -31.02 2.45
CA LYS A 178 -4.14 -31.85 1.32
C LYS A 178 -4.02 -33.31 1.74
N SER A 179 -4.38 -34.23 0.85
CA SER A 179 -4.20 -35.66 1.07
C SER A 179 -2.75 -35.98 1.46
N GLY A 180 -2.57 -36.63 2.60
CA GLY A 180 -1.25 -36.97 3.16
C GLY A 180 -0.64 -35.94 4.12
N SER A 181 -1.31 -34.82 4.42
CA SER A 181 -0.82 -33.77 5.34
C SER A 181 -0.72 -34.20 6.82
N GLY A 182 -1.52 -35.17 7.26
CA GLY A 182 -1.52 -35.72 8.61
C GLY A 182 -2.89 -36.14 9.13
N ALA A 183 -2.92 -37.06 10.10
CA ALA A 183 -4.17 -37.67 10.57
C ALA A 183 -5.16 -36.68 11.24
N ALA A 184 -4.69 -35.52 11.70
CA ALA A 184 -5.53 -34.55 12.42
C ALA A 184 -6.64 -33.92 11.56
N ALA A 185 -6.40 -33.78 10.26
CA ALA A 185 -7.36 -33.22 9.29
C ALA A 185 -7.90 -34.27 8.32
N MET A 186 -7.53 -35.54 8.51
CA MET A 186 -7.97 -36.63 7.65
C MET A 186 -9.46 -36.95 7.92
N PRO A 187 -10.31 -36.96 6.88
CA PRO A 187 -11.68 -37.48 7.01
C PRO A 187 -11.68 -38.93 7.52
N ALA A 188 -12.72 -39.33 8.24
CA ALA A 188 -12.87 -40.69 8.77
C ALA A 188 -12.91 -41.74 7.64
N ALA A 189 -13.47 -41.39 6.48
CA ALA A 189 -13.44 -42.23 5.28
C ALA A 189 -12.08 -42.23 4.54
N GLY A 190 -11.06 -41.55 5.09
CA GLY A 190 -9.74 -41.38 4.49
C GLY A 190 -9.67 -40.21 3.51
N TRP A 191 -8.45 -39.96 3.02
CA TRP A 191 -8.13 -38.93 2.04
C TRP A 191 -8.78 -39.18 0.67
N VAL A 192 -9.15 -38.11 -0.04
CA VAL A 192 -9.75 -38.17 -1.38
C VAL A 192 -8.71 -38.55 -2.45
N ASN A 193 -7.49 -38.00 -2.37
CA ASN A 193 -6.40 -38.18 -3.34
C ASN A 193 -6.79 -37.77 -4.78
N ASP A 194 -7.39 -36.59 -4.96
CA ASP A 194 -7.66 -36.04 -6.30
C ASP A 194 -6.34 -35.66 -7.00
N ALA A 195 -6.25 -35.90 -8.31
CA ALA A 195 -5.05 -35.60 -9.09
C ALA A 195 -4.79 -34.09 -9.20
N SER A 196 -5.84 -33.27 -9.17
CA SER A 196 -5.73 -31.83 -9.10
C SER A 196 -5.54 -31.42 -7.64
N ASP A 197 -4.38 -30.84 -7.37
CA ASP A 197 -4.06 -30.31 -6.05
C ASP A 197 -5.06 -29.22 -5.60
N LYS A 198 -5.65 -28.46 -6.55
CA LYS A 198 -6.67 -27.43 -6.32
C LYS A 198 -8.00 -28.02 -5.86
N ARG A 199 -8.30 -29.23 -6.29
CA ARG A 199 -9.53 -29.96 -5.92
C ARG A 199 -9.33 -30.80 -4.67
N ASP A 200 -8.18 -31.44 -4.53
CA ASP A 200 -7.92 -32.44 -3.49
C ASP A 200 -8.21 -31.91 -2.07
N PHE A 201 -7.54 -30.83 -1.67
CA PHE A 201 -7.76 -30.28 -0.33
C PHE A 201 -9.18 -29.75 -0.13
N ARG A 202 -9.80 -29.20 -1.19
CA ARG A 202 -11.16 -28.68 -1.13
C ARG A 202 -12.18 -29.81 -0.92
N LEU A 203 -12.01 -30.94 -1.62
CA LEU A 203 -12.85 -32.12 -1.46
C LEU A 203 -12.66 -32.76 -0.09
N ASN A 204 -11.43 -32.82 0.42
CA ASN A 204 -11.16 -33.26 1.79
C ASN A 204 -11.85 -32.37 2.82
N ILE A 205 -11.84 -31.04 2.63
CA ILE A 205 -12.57 -30.09 3.49
C ILE A 205 -14.07 -30.38 3.46
N LEU A 206 -14.69 -30.53 2.28
CA LEU A 206 -16.13 -30.81 2.19
C LEU A 206 -16.49 -32.14 2.87
N ARG A 207 -15.68 -33.19 2.67
CA ARG A 207 -15.90 -34.49 3.30
C ARG A 207 -15.80 -34.40 4.82
N LEU A 208 -14.76 -33.75 5.34
CA LEU A 208 -14.59 -33.55 6.77
C LEU A 208 -15.70 -32.66 7.34
N HIS A 209 -16.12 -31.65 6.60
CA HIS A 209 -17.24 -30.77 6.97
C HIS A 209 -18.53 -31.58 7.11
N ASP A 210 -18.86 -32.44 6.15
CA ASP A 210 -20.03 -33.32 6.23
C ASP A 210 -19.99 -34.21 7.48
N GLU A 211 -18.86 -34.89 7.72
CA GLU A 211 -18.67 -35.77 8.87
C GLU A 211 -18.83 -35.05 10.21
N LYS A 212 -18.31 -33.81 10.32
CA LYS A 212 -18.36 -33.04 11.56
C LYS A 212 -19.73 -32.42 11.85
N ASN A 213 -20.58 -32.27 10.84
CA ASN A 213 -21.89 -31.60 10.97
C ASN A 213 -23.08 -32.55 10.74
N ALA A 214 -22.86 -33.82 10.38
CA ALA A 214 -23.93 -34.78 10.10
C ALA A 214 -24.96 -34.95 11.25
N ALA A 215 -24.53 -34.75 12.50
CA ALA A 215 -25.41 -34.83 13.67
C ALA A 215 -26.11 -33.51 14.03
N ASP A 216 -25.78 -32.39 13.38
CA ASP A 216 -26.41 -31.09 13.61
C ASP A 216 -27.72 -30.97 12.81
N PRO A 217 -28.89 -30.85 13.45
CA PRO A 217 -30.17 -30.71 12.75
C PRO A 217 -30.25 -29.48 11.83
N ASN A 218 -29.49 -28.43 12.13
CA ASN A 218 -29.42 -27.24 11.29
C ASN A 218 -28.72 -27.54 9.96
N TYR A 219 -27.81 -28.53 9.94
CA TYR A 219 -27.07 -28.87 8.73
C TYR A 219 -27.98 -29.47 7.65
N ALA A 220 -28.79 -30.47 8.01
CA ALA A 220 -29.76 -31.06 7.08
C ALA A 220 -30.80 -30.03 6.60
N THR A 221 -31.25 -29.15 7.49
CA THR A 221 -32.17 -28.05 7.17
C THR A 221 -31.53 -27.05 6.20
N ALA A 222 -30.27 -26.68 6.43
CA ALA A 222 -29.52 -25.76 5.58
C ALA A 222 -29.27 -26.35 4.18
N LEU A 223 -28.89 -27.64 4.09
CA LEU A 223 -28.75 -28.33 2.80
C LEU A 223 -30.04 -28.25 1.99
N ALA A 224 -31.17 -28.62 2.59
CA ALA A 224 -32.47 -28.57 1.92
C ALA A 224 -32.85 -27.14 1.50
N THR A 225 -32.65 -26.15 2.38
CA THR A 225 -32.98 -24.74 2.13
C THR A 225 -32.15 -24.17 0.98
N MET A 226 -30.86 -24.52 0.89
CA MET A 226 -29.95 -24.05 -0.17
C MET A 226 -29.91 -24.99 -1.39
N GLY A 227 -30.81 -25.98 -1.42
CA GLY A 227 -30.96 -26.94 -2.51
C GLY A 227 -29.74 -27.84 -2.72
N TYR A 228 -28.92 -28.07 -1.70
CA TYR A 228 -27.86 -29.07 -1.75
C TYR A 228 -28.43 -30.48 -1.46
N PRO A 229 -27.83 -31.54 -2.02
CA PRO A 229 -28.30 -32.91 -1.80
C PRO A 229 -28.24 -33.30 -0.32
N PRO A 230 -29.20 -34.09 0.19
CA PRO A 230 -29.21 -34.54 1.59
C PRO A 230 -28.03 -35.45 1.95
N GLN A 231 -27.33 -36.02 0.96
CA GLN A 231 -26.12 -36.81 1.16
C GLN A 231 -24.91 -35.98 1.61
N GLY A 232 -24.96 -34.65 1.48
CA GLY A 232 -23.90 -33.73 1.90
C GLY A 232 -23.19 -32.99 0.77
N LEU A 233 -22.29 -32.09 1.15
CA LEU A 233 -21.59 -31.17 0.25
C LEU A 233 -20.51 -31.88 -0.59
N TYR A 234 -19.85 -32.90 -0.05
CA TYR A 234 -18.91 -33.72 -0.83
C TYR A 234 -19.63 -34.41 -2.00
N TYR A 235 -20.78 -35.06 -1.71
CA TYR A 235 -21.61 -35.68 -2.74
C TYR A 235 -22.14 -34.66 -3.76
N SER A 236 -22.48 -33.45 -3.30
CA SER A 236 -22.92 -32.34 -4.17
C SER A 236 -21.94 -32.12 -5.32
N VAL A 237 -20.64 -32.09 -5.04
CA VAL A 237 -19.61 -31.85 -6.05
C VAL A 237 -19.31 -33.11 -6.86
N THR A 238 -19.12 -34.27 -6.21
CA THR A 238 -18.60 -35.47 -6.88
C THR A 238 -19.64 -36.25 -7.66
N SER A 239 -20.93 -36.05 -7.38
CA SER A 239 -22.01 -36.89 -7.92
C SER A 239 -23.23 -36.11 -8.39
N ALA A 240 -23.48 -34.93 -7.84
CA ALA A 240 -24.61 -34.09 -8.26
C ALA A 240 -24.20 -32.89 -9.14
N ASN A 241 -22.91 -32.71 -9.43
CA ASN A 241 -22.36 -31.60 -10.21
C ASN A 241 -22.85 -30.21 -9.73
N LYS A 242 -22.87 -30.00 -8.42
CA LYS A 242 -23.25 -28.73 -7.79
C LYS A 242 -22.15 -28.28 -6.82
N GLN A 243 -21.39 -27.28 -7.25
CA GLN A 243 -20.35 -26.62 -6.45
C GLN A 243 -20.94 -25.87 -5.26
N VAL A 244 -20.12 -25.66 -4.24
CA VAL A 244 -20.56 -25.14 -2.95
C VAL A 244 -20.14 -23.69 -2.77
N LEU A 245 -21.08 -22.78 -2.54
CA LEU A 245 -20.77 -21.44 -2.05
C LEU A 245 -20.86 -21.47 -0.53
N CYS A 246 -19.74 -21.30 0.17
CA CYS A 246 -19.73 -21.33 1.64
C CYS A 246 -20.69 -20.30 2.23
N ALA A 247 -20.75 -19.13 1.59
CA ALA A 247 -21.61 -18.02 1.97
C ALA A 247 -23.11 -18.23 1.69
N ALA A 248 -23.49 -19.32 1.02
CA ALA A 248 -24.90 -19.72 0.93
C ALA A 248 -25.39 -20.07 2.34
N CYS A 249 -24.79 -21.07 2.99
CA CYS A 249 -25.25 -21.48 4.33
C CYS A 249 -24.72 -20.57 5.45
N HIS A 250 -23.53 -20.00 5.30
CA HIS A 250 -22.92 -19.15 6.32
C HIS A 250 -23.09 -17.66 5.97
N ALA A 251 -23.66 -16.86 6.87
CA ALA A 251 -23.77 -15.41 6.65
C ALA A 251 -22.40 -14.78 6.39
N SER A 252 -22.31 -13.88 5.42
CA SER A 252 -21.07 -13.21 5.01
C SER A 252 -21.32 -11.78 4.58
N GLU A 253 -20.82 -10.82 5.36
CA GLU A 253 -20.91 -9.40 5.02
C GLU A 253 -20.08 -9.03 3.79
N ALA A 254 -18.99 -9.77 3.51
CA ALA A 254 -18.20 -9.56 2.30
C ALA A 254 -19.02 -9.79 1.02
N LEU A 255 -19.97 -10.73 1.07
CA LEU A 255 -20.82 -11.11 -0.06
C LEU A 255 -22.27 -10.64 0.10
N GLY A 256 -22.59 -9.94 1.20
CA GLY A 256 -23.95 -9.49 1.52
C GLY A 256 -24.95 -10.63 1.71
N THR A 257 -24.52 -11.81 2.16
CA THR A 257 -25.39 -12.99 2.32
C THR A 257 -25.85 -13.16 3.77
N GLY A 258 -27.14 -13.47 3.97
CA GLY A 258 -27.74 -13.65 5.30
C GLY A 258 -27.52 -15.03 5.93
N GLY A 259 -27.11 -16.04 5.16
CA GLY A 259 -26.91 -17.41 5.63
C GLY A 259 -28.21 -18.18 5.94
N ALA A 260 -28.06 -19.44 6.34
CA ALA A 260 -29.16 -20.29 6.80
C ALA A 260 -29.42 -20.09 8.30
N ALA A 261 -30.68 -20.21 8.71
CA ALA A 261 -31.07 -20.05 10.12
C ALA A 261 -30.35 -21.07 11.03
N GLY A 262 -29.87 -20.61 12.18
CA GLY A 262 -29.14 -21.43 13.16
C GLY A 262 -27.69 -21.77 12.76
N VAL A 263 -27.26 -21.44 11.55
CA VAL A 263 -25.87 -21.63 11.09
C VAL A 263 -25.02 -20.42 11.47
N LYS A 264 -23.83 -20.68 12.01
CA LYS A 264 -22.87 -19.60 12.38
C LYS A 264 -22.46 -18.80 11.15
N ALA A 265 -22.29 -17.49 11.29
CA ALA A 265 -21.68 -16.65 10.25
C ALA A 265 -20.28 -17.18 9.87
N LEU A 266 -19.85 -16.94 8.62
CA LEU A 266 -18.64 -17.55 8.05
C LEU A 266 -17.39 -17.22 8.87
N THR A 267 -17.27 -15.98 9.35
CA THR A 267 -16.18 -15.57 10.24
C THR A 267 -16.13 -16.42 11.51
N ALA A 268 -17.27 -16.67 12.16
CA ALA A 268 -17.32 -17.46 13.38
C ALA A 268 -17.11 -18.95 13.10
N ALA A 269 -17.64 -19.46 11.98
CA ALA A 269 -17.52 -20.87 11.59
C ALA A 269 -16.06 -21.27 11.30
N ILE A 270 -15.30 -20.41 10.61
CA ILE A 270 -13.90 -20.66 10.29
C ILE A 270 -13.01 -20.40 11.50
N HIS A 271 -13.00 -19.18 12.03
CA HIS A 271 -12.01 -18.77 13.03
C HIS A 271 -12.13 -19.55 14.34
N ALA A 272 -13.35 -19.73 14.88
CA ALA A 272 -13.53 -20.43 16.15
C ALA A 272 -13.15 -21.92 16.07
N ARG A 273 -13.30 -22.56 14.91
CA ARG A 273 -12.88 -23.95 14.69
C ARG A 273 -11.37 -24.09 14.57
N HIS A 274 -10.69 -23.09 14.01
CA HIS A 274 -9.25 -23.15 13.74
C HIS A 274 -8.38 -22.60 14.87
N ALA A 275 -8.91 -21.77 15.77
CA ALA A 275 -8.16 -21.18 16.88
C ALA A 275 -7.26 -22.21 17.62
N THR A 276 -7.80 -23.36 17.99
CA THR A 276 -7.07 -24.39 18.75
C THR A 276 -6.36 -25.44 17.88
N VAL A 277 -6.40 -25.30 16.55
CA VAL A 277 -5.72 -26.24 15.63
C VAL A 277 -4.21 -26.04 15.72
N ILE A 278 -3.47 -27.15 15.76
CA ILE A 278 -2.02 -27.14 15.78
C ILE A 278 -1.50 -26.92 14.35
N ASN A 279 -0.67 -25.89 14.19
CA ASN A 279 0.04 -25.64 12.95
C ASN A 279 1.13 -26.70 12.75
N PRO A 280 1.11 -27.46 11.65
CA PRO A 280 2.06 -28.54 11.40
C PRO A 280 3.50 -28.06 11.19
N THR A 281 3.70 -26.79 10.82
CA THR A 281 5.03 -26.22 10.53
C THR A 281 5.78 -25.80 11.80
N ASN A 282 5.06 -25.38 12.86
CA ASN A 282 5.70 -24.85 14.08
C ASN A 282 5.22 -25.49 15.39
N GLY A 283 4.22 -26.36 15.37
CA GLY A 283 3.70 -27.07 16.54
C GLY A 283 2.86 -26.23 17.51
N LEU A 284 2.60 -24.95 17.20
CA LEU A 284 1.78 -24.07 18.03
C LEU A 284 0.30 -24.13 17.62
N GLN A 285 -0.60 -23.88 18.57
CA GLN A 285 -1.98 -23.56 18.22
C GLN A 285 -2.02 -22.27 17.40
N LEU A 286 -2.89 -22.21 16.40
CA LEU A 286 -3.00 -21.04 15.52
C LEU A 286 -3.34 -19.75 16.30
N GLU A 287 -4.10 -19.85 17.39
CA GLU A 287 -4.41 -18.75 18.32
C GLU A 287 -3.18 -18.17 19.03
N ASN A 288 -2.20 -19.04 19.32
CA ASN A 288 -1.04 -18.73 20.17
C ASN A 288 0.18 -18.30 19.35
N ALA A 289 0.09 -18.33 18.02
CA ALA A 289 1.14 -17.81 17.17
C ALA A 289 1.19 -16.27 17.29
N LEU A 290 2.30 -15.76 17.83
CA LEU A 290 2.54 -14.33 18.05
C LEU A 290 2.99 -13.59 16.77
N SER A 291 2.78 -14.18 15.60
CA SER A 291 3.08 -13.57 14.30
C SER A 291 1.87 -13.65 13.39
N ARG A 292 1.79 -12.72 12.44
CA ARG A 292 0.74 -12.73 11.41
C ARG A 292 0.80 -13.95 10.47
N ASN A 293 1.87 -14.75 10.52
CA ASN A 293 2.02 -15.93 9.66
C ASN A 293 0.91 -16.96 9.91
N SER A 294 0.35 -17.06 11.12
CA SER A 294 -0.81 -17.92 11.36
C SER A 294 -2.05 -17.43 10.62
N CYS A 295 -2.27 -16.12 10.56
CA CYS A 295 -3.34 -15.52 9.76
C CYS A 295 -3.09 -15.72 8.27
N TYR A 296 -1.85 -15.58 7.81
CA TYR A 296 -1.48 -15.72 6.40
C TYR A 296 -1.52 -17.15 5.85
N LEU A 297 -1.82 -18.15 6.67
CA LEU A 297 -2.20 -19.47 6.15
C LEU A 297 -3.56 -19.41 5.44
N CYS A 298 -4.49 -18.58 5.92
CA CYS A 298 -5.85 -18.50 5.38
C CYS A 298 -6.19 -17.13 4.78
N HIS A 299 -5.30 -16.14 4.93
CA HIS A 299 -5.42 -14.81 4.37
C HIS A 299 -4.21 -14.52 3.48
N PRO A 300 -4.33 -13.63 2.49
CA PRO A 300 -3.19 -13.26 1.69
C PRO A 300 -2.17 -12.48 2.53
N GLY A 301 -0.91 -12.58 2.14
CA GLY A 301 0.11 -11.65 2.59
C GLY A 301 1.46 -12.28 2.92
N SER A 302 1.62 -13.60 2.79
CA SER A 302 2.93 -14.25 2.92
C SER A 302 3.89 -13.78 1.83
N THR A 303 3.40 -13.62 0.60
CA THR A 303 4.16 -13.04 -0.52
C THR A 303 3.59 -11.68 -0.95
N THR A 304 2.26 -11.56 -1.06
CA THR A 304 1.55 -10.32 -1.44
C THR A 304 1.52 -9.23 -0.36
N ARG A 305 2.18 -9.44 0.80
CA ARG A 305 2.28 -8.47 1.91
C ARG A 305 0.99 -7.68 2.16
N CYS A 306 -0.10 -8.35 2.50
CA CYS A 306 -1.40 -7.70 2.69
C CYS A 306 -1.29 -6.47 3.61
N LEU A 307 -0.73 -6.65 4.82
CA LEU A 307 -0.37 -5.54 5.71
C LEU A 307 1.03 -5.00 5.40
N ARG A 308 1.08 -3.96 4.55
CA ARG A 308 2.31 -3.32 4.03
C ARG A 308 2.33 -1.80 4.14
N GLY A 309 1.24 -1.18 4.60
CA GLY A 309 1.19 0.25 4.87
C GLY A 309 2.12 0.69 6.01
N ALA A 310 2.00 1.95 6.43
CA ALA A 310 2.81 2.55 7.50
C ALA A 310 2.78 1.76 8.84
N MET A 311 1.71 1.02 9.10
CA MET A 311 1.59 0.14 10.27
C MET A 311 2.32 -1.21 10.09
N GLY A 312 2.54 -1.64 8.85
CA GLY A 312 3.21 -2.89 8.52
C GLY A 312 4.72 -2.78 8.35
N SER A 313 5.33 -1.60 8.48
CA SER A 313 6.71 -1.36 8.05
C SER A 313 7.78 -1.40 9.15
N ALA A 314 7.38 -1.44 10.42
CA ALA A 314 8.32 -1.43 11.55
C ALA A 314 8.67 -2.86 11.99
N VAL A 315 9.97 -3.13 12.20
CA VAL A 315 10.49 -4.43 12.65
C VAL A 315 11.35 -4.29 13.90
N ASN A 316 11.36 -5.34 14.72
CA ASN A 316 12.26 -5.47 15.86
C ASN A 316 13.69 -5.72 15.36
N ALA A 317 14.65 -4.91 15.83
CA ALA A 317 16.03 -4.98 15.35
C ALA A 317 16.76 -6.29 15.71
N SER A 318 16.26 -7.03 16.71
CA SER A 318 16.86 -8.29 17.19
C SER A 318 16.54 -9.49 16.31
N ASP A 319 15.36 -9.55 15.72
CA ASP A 319 14.85 -10.75 15.05
C ASP A 319 14.05 -10.50 13.76
N GLY A 320 13.83 -9.23 13.39
CA GLY A 320 13.12 -8.85 12.17
C GLY A 320 11.61 -9.05 12.26
N SER A 321 11.10 -9.51 13.41
CA SER A 321 9.67 -9.67 13.62
C SER A 321 8.99 -8.30 13.54
N LEU A 322 7.82 -8.27 12.91
CA LEU A 322 7.06 -7.03 12.74
C LEU A 322 6.59 -6.52 14.11
N VAL A 323 6.76 -5.22 14.36
CA VAL A 323 6.37 -4.57 15.62
C VAL A 323 4.86 -4.60 15.82
N MET A 324 4.10 -4.51 14.73
CA MET A 324 2.66 -4.71 14.72
C MET A 324 2.32 -5.96 13.93
N GLN A 325 1.42 -6.77 14.47
CA GLN A 325 0.90 -8.00 13.85
C GLN A 325 -0.58 -7.82 13.52
N CYS A 326 -1.19 -8.75 12.78
CA CYS A 326 -2.65 -8.72 12.56
C CYS A 326 -3.40 -8.71 13.91
N GLN A 327 -2.88 -9.44 14.89
CA GLN A 327 -3.39 -9.55 16.25
C GLN A 327 -3.31 -8.24 17.04
N SER A 328 -2.34 -7.37 16.73
CA SER A 328 -2.22 -6.04 17.34
C SER A 328 -3.44 -5.16 17.06
N CYS A 329 -4.18 -5.45 15.99
CA CYS A 329 -5.37 -4.71 15.58
C CYS A 329 -6.64 -5.54 15.80
N HIS A 330 -6.67 -6.79 15.31
CA HIS A 330 -7.89 -7.59 15.26
C HIS A 330 -8.12 -8.52 16.47
N GLY A 331 -7.11 -8.68 17.34
CA GLY A 331 -7.13 -9.65 18.43
C GLY A 331 -6.70 -11.05 17.98
N HIS A 332 -6.88 -12.03 18.85
CA HIS A 332 -6.61 -13.43 18.52
C HIS A 332 -7.72 -14.03 17.64
N MET A 333 -7.54 -15.24 17.10
CA MET A 333 -8.50 -15.87 16.19
C MET A 333 -9.85 -16.13 16.88
N SER A 334 -9.89 -16.41 18.18
CA SER A 334 -11.13 -16.54 18.95
C SER A 334 -11.87 -15.22 19.12
N ASP A 335 -11.16 -14.09 19.21
CA ASP A 335 -11.78 -12.75 19.21
C ASP A 335 -12.45 -12.48 17.84
N VAL A 336 -11.78 -12.85 16.75
CA VAL A 336 -12.31 -12.74 15.38
C VAL A 336 -13.47 -13.71 15.14
N GLY A 337 -13.41 -14.89 15.75
CA GLY A 337 -14.42 -15.95 15.65
C GLY A 337 -15.58 -15.81 16.65
N SER A 338 -15.59 -14.77 17.48
CA SER A 338 -16.65 -14.53 18.45
C SER A 338 -17.99 -14.32 17.77
N THR A 339 -19.05 -14.94 18.29
CA THR A 339 -20.42 -14.72 17.82
C THR A 339 -20.95 -13.32 18.12
N ALA A 340 -20.28 -12.58 19.02
CA ALA A 340 -20.60 -11.19 19.31
C ALA A 340 -20.00 -10.22 18.28
N ARG A 341 -19.07 -10.69 17.43
CA ARG A 341 -18.44 -9.86 16.40
C ARG A 341 -19.18 -9.99 15.07
N THR A 342 -19.56 -8.86 14.50
CA THR A 342 -19.99 -8.78 13.10
C THR A 342 -18.76 -8.55 12.23
N GLY A 343 -18.30 -9.60 11.52
CA GLY A 343 -17.13 -9.51 10.65
C GLY A 343 -17.29 -8.42 9.59
N TRP A 344 -16.18 -7.82 9.13
CA TRP A 344 -16.13 -6.69 8.17
C TRP A 344 -16.69 -5.35 8.66
N LEU A 345 -17.53 -5.35 9.70
CA LEU A 345 -18.17 -4.18 10.26
C LEU A 345 -17.56 -3.76 11.61
N MET A 346 -17.28 -4.72 12.49
CA MET A 346 -16.55 -4.48 13.73
C MET A 346 -15.05 -4.63 13.50
N GLU A 347 -14.44 -3.55 13.01
CA GLU A 347 -13.01 -3.47 12.71
C GLU A 347 -12.27 -2.51 13.66
N PRO A 348 -10.93 -2.59 13.72
CA PRO A 348 -10.11 -1.72 14.55
C PRO A 348 -10.30 -0.25 14.16
N ASN A 349 -10.28 0.64 15.15
CA ASN A 349 -10.41 2.08 14.94
C ASN A 349 -9.10 2.82 15.24
N CYS A 350 -8.93 3.98 14.60
CA CYS A 350 -7.67 4.73 14.62
C CYS A 350 -7.28 5.16 16.03
N GLN A 351 -8.26 5.65 16.79
CA GLN A 351 -8.05 6.24 18.11
C GLN A 351 -7.56 5.27 19.18
N ALA A 352 -7.76 3.96 18.99
CA ALA A 352 -7.24 2.97 19.92
C ALA A 352 -5.71 2.91 19.90
N CYS A 353 -5.06 3.24 18.77
CA CYS A 353 -3.61 3.43 18.72
C CYS A 353 -3.23 4.91 18.78
N HIS A 354 -3.94 5.78 18.05
CA HIS A 354 -3.72 7.22 17.98
C HIS A 354 -4.46 7.94 19.10
N SER A 355 -3.90 7.85 20.30
CA SER A 355 -4.60 8.17 21.56
C SER A 355 -4.88 9.67 21.76
N GLY A 356 -4.27 10.53 20.96
CA GLY A 356 -4.49 11.96 21.04
C GLY A 356 -3.40 12.80 20.40
N ASP A 357 -3.24 14.01 20.91
CA ASP A 357 -2.21 14.96 20.49
C ASP A 357 -1.03 14.97 21.47
N ALA A 358 -0.07 15.87 21.27
CA ALA A 358 1.14 15.88 22.08
C ALA A 358 0.93 16.36 23.53
N GLU A 359 -0.18 17.06 23.84
CA GLU A 359 -0.49 17.51 25.21
C GLU A 359 -1.53 16.63 25.90
N ALA A 360 -2.46 16.04 25.14
CA ALA A 360 -3.50 15.16 25.64
C ALA A 360 -3.43 13.78 24.95
N ASN A 361 -2.74 12.83 25.59
CA ASN A 361 -2.58 11.43 25.15
C ASN A 361 -2.51 10.48 26.36
N GLU A 362 -2.60 9.18 26.10
CA GLU A 362 -2.60 8.12 27.12
C GLU A 362 -1.16 7.70 27.53
N GLY A 363 -0.24 8.66 27.66
CA GLY A 363 1.19 8.43 27.92
C GLY A 363 2.03 8.11 26.68
N SER A 364 1.40 7.90 25.54
CA SER A 364 2.03 7.90 24.22
C SER A 364 1.05 8.38 23.16
N ILE A 365 1.51 9.23 22.24
CA ILE A 365 0.73 9.73 21.09
C ILE A 365 0.28 8.57 20.18
N ARG A 366 1.08 7.50 20.11
CA ARG A 366 0.76 6.30 19.33
C ARG A 366 1.19 5.01 20.01
N PHE A 367 0.36 3.98 19.91
CA PHE A 367 0.65 2.61 20.36
C PHE A 367 0.83 1.65 19.19
N THR A 368 1.43 0.51 19.48
CA THR A 368 1.63 -0.62 18.54
C THR A 368 0.56 -1.70 18.68
N SER A 369 -0.47 -1.45 19.51
CA SER A 369 -1.62 -2.34 19.68
C SER A 369 -2.82 -1.52 20.10
N VAL A 370 -3.98 -1.87 19.53
CA VAL A 370 -5.26 -1.26 19.90
C VAL A 370 -5.73 -1.71 21.28
N PHE A 371 -5.11 -2.74 21.86
CA PHE A 371 -5.55 -3.36 23.11
C PHE A 371 -4.72 -2.92 24.32
N THR A 372 -5.37 -2.74 25.47
CA THR A 372 -4.72 -2.64 26.79
C THR A 372 -4.54 -4.01 27.43
N ALA A 373 -5.46 -4.92 27.15
CA ALA A 373 -5.49 -6.33 27.51
C ALA A 373 -6.25 -7.10 26.41
N PRO A 374 -6.12 -8.43 26.29
CA PRO A 374 -6.82 -9.22 25.27
C PRO A 374 -8.32 -8.88 25.21
N GLY A 375 -8.81 -8.53 24.02
CA GLY A 375 -10.22 -8.13 23.79
C GLY A 375 -10.61 -6.73 24.31
N VAL A 376 -9.77 -6.03 25.07
CA VAL A 376 -10.08 -4.71 25.66
C VAL A 376 -9.39 -3.60 24.86
N MET A 377 -10.15 -2.95 23.98
CA MET A 377 -9.67 -1.86 23.14
C MET A 377 -9.40 -0.58 23.95
N ARG A 378 -8.33 0.13 23.60
CA ARG A 378 -7.95 1.44 24.16
C ARG A 378 -8.99 2.50 23.83
N VAL A 379 -9.20 3.39 24.80
CA VAL A 379 -10.01 4.61 24.64
C VAL A 379 -9.05 5.80 24.54
N PRO A 380 -9.21 6.72 23.57
CA PRO A 380 -8.31 7.85 23.45
C PRO A 380 -8.54 8.90 24.53
N ALA A 381 -7.47 9.56 24.97
CA ALA A 381 -7.54 10.79 25.75
C ALA A 381 -8.10 11.95 24.92
N ASN A 382 -7.79 11.98 23.61
CA ASN A 382 -8.21 13.02 22.69
C ASN A 382 -8.59 12.43 21.32
N ARG A 383 -9.69 12.90 20.75
CA ARG A 383 -10.29 12.37 19.51
C ARG A 383 -9.82 13.03 18.22
N ARG A 384 -8.75 13.82 18.23
CA ARG A 384 -8.22 14.54 17.04
C ARG A 384 -7.98 13.65 15.81
N PHE A 385 -7.60 12.40 16.05
CA PHE A 385 -7.32 11.38 15.01
C PHE A 385 -8.34 10.22 15.03
N ALA A 386 -9.49 10.41 15.69
CA ALA A 386 -10.49 9.36 15.80
C ALA A 386 -11.32 9.22 14.53
N THR A 387 -11.79 7.99 14.28
CA THR A 387 -12.87 7.75 13.33
C THR A 387 -14.16 8.41 13.80
N ASN A 388 -15.08 8.66 12.86
CA ASN A 388 -16.41 9.15 13.22
C ASN A 388 -17.17 8.06 13.98
N ALA A 389 -17.82 8.43 15.07
CA ALA A 389 -18.71 7.51 15.79
C ALA A 389 -19.90 7.14 14.92
N ASP A 390 -20.48 5.97 15.17
CA ASP A 390 -21.71 5.48 14.52
C ASP A 390 -21.69 5.54 12.98
N THR A 391 -20.51 5.30 12.40
CA THR A 391 -20.25 5.41 10.97
C THR A 391 -19.69 4.08 10.45
N PRO A 392 -20.42 3.38 9.55
CA PRO A 392 -21.59 3.82 8.80
C PRO A 392 -22.94 3.60 9.50
N ALA A 393 -22.96 2.93 10.66
CA ALA A 393 -24.17 2.65 11.42
C ALA A 393 -23.89 2.71 12.93
N ALA A 394 -24.95 2.79 13.74
CA ALA A 394 -24.86 2.83 15.19
C ALA A 394 -23.99 1.71 15.77
N GLY A 395 -23.06 2.05 16.64
CA GLY A 395 -22.10 1.14 17.24
C GLY A 395 -20.88 0.80 16.38
N LEU A 396 -20.79 1.30 15.14
CA LEU A 396 -19.65 1.08 14.24
C LEU A 396 -18.82 2.37 14.08
N SER A 397 -17.52 2.28 13.89
CA SER A 397 -16.65 3.46 13.71
C SER A 397 -15.52 3.17 12.73
N LEU A 398 -15.90 2.91 11.48
CA LEU A 398 -15.02 2.40 10.44
C LEU A 398 -14.23 3.52 9.76
N PHE A 399 -12.92 3.32 9.66
CA PHE A 399 -11.99 4.21 8.96
C PHE A 399 -12.42 4.51 7.51
N ARG A 400 -12.76 3.46 6.74
CA ARG A 400 -13.10 3.57 5.31
C ARG A 400 -14.37 4.40 5.01
N PHE A 401 -15.20 4.64 6.02
CA PHE A 401 -16.42 5.45 5.89
C PHE A 401 -16.35 6.78 6.65
N SER A 402 -15.33 6.97 7.48
CA SER A 402 -15.14 8.20 8.23
C SER A 402 -14.70 9.34 7.31
N LYS A 403 -15.18 10.53 7.61
CA LYS A 403 -14.92 11.78 6.89
C LYS A 403 -14.25 12.82 7.80
N GLY A 404 -13.47 13.69 7.17
CA GLY A 404 -12.86 14.88 7.75
C GLY A 404 -12.75 15.99 6.71
N HIS A 405 -12.06 17.08 7.04
CA HIS A 405 -11.61 18.17 6.13
C HIS A 405 -12.44 18.35 4.84
N GLY A 406 -13.53 19.14 4.93
CA GLY A 406 -14.37 19.43 3.75
C GLY A 406 -15.22 18.25 3.25
N GLY A 407 -15.38 17.18 4.06
CA GLY A 407 -16.17 15.99 3.71
C GLY A 407 -15.38 14.91 2.98
N LEU A 408 -14.06 15.05 2.88
CA LEU A 408 -13.17 14.01 2.35
C LEU A 408 -13.15 12.80 3.29
N VAL A 409 -13.23 11.60 2.72
CA VAL A 409 -13.08 10.37 3.49
C VAL A 409 -11.61 10.15 3.86
N CYS A 410 -11.35 9.53 5.01
CA CYS A 410 -9.98 9.36 5.53
C CYS A 410 -9.06 8.63 4.52
N SER A 411 -9.58 7.60 3.84
CA SER A 411 -8.82 6.83 2.85
C SER A 411 -8.40 7.64 1.62
N ALA A 412 -9.09 8.75 1.31
CA ALA A 412 -8.72 9.63 0.20
C ALA A 412 -7.35 10.30 0.42
N CYS A 413 -6.97 10.56 1.67
CA CYS A 413 -5.68 11.14 2.01
C CYS A 413 -4.67 10.10 2.50
N HIS A 414 -5.14 9.09 3.25
CA HIS A 414 -4.28 8.12 3.93
C HIS A 414 -4.02 6.84 3.13
N GLY A 415 -4.83 6.54 2.12
CA GLY A 415 -4.84 5.24 1.46
C GLY A 415 -5.73 4.22 2.17
N SER A 416 -5.65 2.97 1.72
CA SER A 416 -6.48 1.86 2.23
C SER A 416 -5.94 1.30 3.54
N THR A 417 -6.78 0.76 4.42
CA THR A 417 -6.40 0.33 5.79
C THR A 417 -5.14 -0.55 5.87
N HIS A 418 -4.95 -1.52 4.97
CA HIS A 418 -3.76 -2.39 4.99
C HIS A 418 -2.57 -1.86 4.15
N ALA A 419 -2.78 -0.80 3.39
CA ALA A 419 -1.81 -0.16 2.50
C ALA A 419 -1.69 1.35 2.76
N GLU A 420 -1.97 1.79 3.99
CA GLU A 420 -1.91 3.21 4.35
C GLU A 420 -0.51 3.77 4.09
N TYR A 421 -0.46 4.97 3.54
CA TYR A 421 0.79 5.52 3.05
C TYR A 421 1.75 5.98 4.17
N PRO A 422 3.08 5.86 3.96
CA PRO A 422 3.72 5.20 2.82
C PRO A 422 3.61 3.66 2.92
N SER A 423 3.44 3.01 1.78
CA SER A 423 3.49 1.55 1.67
C SER A 423 4.93 1.07 1.50
N LEU A 424 5.22 -0.16 1.91
CA LEU A 424 6.46 -0.86 1.55
C LEU A 424 6.49 -1.26 0.06
N HIS A 425 5.33 -1.46 -0.57
CA HIS A 425 5.29 -1.75 -2.00
C HIS A 425 5.40 -0.46 -2.80
N ARG A 426 6.30 -0.44 -3.79
CA ARG A 426 6.58 0.72 -4.63
C ARG A 426 5.29 1.27 -5.27
N ASP A 427 4.51 0.41 -5.90
CA ASP A 427 3.40 0.87 -6.76
C ASP A 427 2.27 1.55 -6.01
N ASP A 428 1.99 1.19 -4.75
CA ASP A 428 1.00 1.91 -3.94
C ASP A 428 1.38 3.38 -3.79
N ASN A 429 2.69 3.66 -3.71
CA ASN A 429 3.19 5.01 -3.51
C ASN A 429 3.15 5.86 -4.78
N LEU A 430 2.97 5.27 -5.98
CA LEU A 430 2.88 6.01 -7.26
C LEU A 430 1.76 7.04 -7.23
N TYR A 431 0.60 6.70 -6.66
CA TYR A 431 -0.52 7.63 -6.53
C TYR A 431 -0.10 8.89 -5.78
N SER A 432 0.44 8.71 -4.56
CA SER A 432 0.89 9.84 -3.73
C SER A 432 2.01 10.63 -4.42
N TRP A 433 2.99 9.95 -5.02
CA TRP A 433 4.07 10.60 -5.74
C TRP A 433 3.56 11.48 -6.88
N ASN A 434 2.65 10.97 -7.71
CA ASN A 434 2.12 11.72 -8.85
C ASN A 434 1.27 12.93 -8.41
N LYS A 435 0.74 12.93 -7.18
CA LYS A 435 -0.04 14.05 -6.64
C LYS A 435 0.84 15.12 -5.99
N GLN A 436 1.81 14.75 -5.15
CA GLN A 436 2.57 15.70 -4.32
C GLN A 436 4.10 15.64 -4.51
N GLY A 437 4.61 14.83 -5.43
CA GLY A 437 6.04 14.68 -5.70
C GLY A 437 6.80 13.89 -4.63
N HIS A 438 6.10 13.23 -3.70
CA HIS A 438 6.69 12.36 -2.69
C HIS A 438 5.72 11.29 -2.20
N ARG A 439 6.27 10.17 -1.73
CA ARG A 439 5.45 9.10 -1.14
C ARG A 439 4.92 9.47 0.24
N GLY A 440 3.79 8.90 0.64
CA GLY A 440 3.16 9.14 1.94
C GLY A 440 1.72 9.63 1.80
N LYS A 441 1.03 9.81 2.93
CA LYS A 441 -0.31 10.40 2.96
C LYS A 441 -0.30 11.76 2.25
N LEU A 442 -1.42 12.12 1.62
CA LEU A 442 -1.56 13.43 1.00
C LEU A 442 -1.49 14.50 2.10
N ALA A 443 -0.39 15.26 2.10
CA ALA A 443 -0.07 16.26 3.12
C ALA A 443 0.09 17.65 2.50
N ASP A 444 0.39 17.73 1.20
CA ASP A 444 0.56 19.00 0.52
C ASP A 444 -0.79 19.55 0.07
N CYS A 445 -1.24 20.61 0.74
CA CYS A 445 -2.59 21.14 0.53
C CYS A 445 -2.82 21.64 -0.90
N THR A 446 -1.75 22.03 -1.61
CA THR A 446 -1.80 22.46 -3.01
C THR A 446 -2.20 21.36 -3.99
N VAL A 447 -2.23 20.09 -3.55
CA VAL A 447 -2.82 18.99 -4.32
C VAL A 447 -4.30 19.23 -4.63
N CYS A 448 -5.02 19.86 -3.69
CA CYS A 448 -6.46 20.09 -3.79
C CYS A 448 -6.84 21.57 -3.79
N HIS A 449 -6.00 22.43 -3.22
CA HIS A 449 -6.30 23.85 -3.02
C HIS A 449 -5.45 24.72 -3.96
N PRO A 450 -6.05 25.50 -4.88
CA PRO A 450 -5.30 26.36 -5.80
C PRO A 450 -4.60 27.52 -5.07
N SER A 451 -5.10 27.90 -3.89
CA SER A 451 -4.50 28.90 -3.01
C SER A 451 -4.65 28.49 -1.55
N MET A 452 -3.63 28.77 -0.74
CA MET A 452 -3.67 28.49 0.70
C MET A 452 -3.83 29.78 1.51
N PRO A 453 -4.76 29.84 2.47
CA PRO A 453 -4.80 30.95 3.42
C PRO A 453 -3.54 30.95 4.28
N SER A 454 -2.89 32.10 4.41
CA SER A 454 -1.57 32.20 5.05
C SER A 454 -1.59 32.11 6.58
N ASN A 455 -2.78 32.18 7.19
CA ASN A 455 -2.97 32.28 8.64
C ASN A 455 -3.99 31.27 9.21
N SER A 456 -4.28 30.17 8.50
CA SER A 456 -5.27 29.18 8.96
C SER A 456 -4.61 27.99 9.66
N VAL A 457 -5.12 27.63 10.84
CA VAL A 457 -4.89 26.33 11.52
C VAL A 457 -6.07 25.37 11.33
N GLY A 458 -6.89 25.60 10.30
CA GLY A 458 -8.13 24.85 10.05
C GLY A 458 -8.00 23.66 9.08
N GLY A 459 -6.79 23.21 8.77
CA GLY A 459 -6.57 22.05 7.91
C GLY A 459 -6.96 20.73 8.58
N PRO A 460 -6.75 19.58 7.90
CA PRO A 460 -7.05 18.27 8.47
C PRO A 460 -6.33 18.11 9.81
N HIS A 461 -7.05 17.64 10.84
CA HIS A 461 -6.53 17.49 12.21
C HIS A 461 -6.00 18.77 12.86
N GLY A 462 -6.43 19.95 12.40
CA GLY A 462 -5.96 21.25 12.90
C GLY A 462 -4.56 21.63 12.41
N ILE A 463 -4.11 21.02 11.30
CA ILE A 463 -2.80 21.27 10.71
C ILE A 463 -2.82 22.60 9.93
N HIS A 464 -1.78 23.40 10.11
CA HIS A 464 -1.53 24.60 9.32
C HIS A 464 -0.90 24.26 7.95
N PRO A 465 -0.90 25.18 6.96
CA PRO A 465 -0.20 24.96 5.70
C PRO A 465 1.26 24.51 5.91
N ILE A 466 1.64 23.38 5.33
CA ILE A 466 2.99 22.82 5.41
C ILE A 466 3.76 23.22 4.15
N GLY A 467 5.03 23.62 4.29
CA GLY A 467 5.87 23.98 3.14
C GLY A 467 5.50 25.31 2.45
N SER A 468 4.53 26.05 2.98
CA SER A 468 4.14 27.36 2.46
C SER A 468 5.16 28.43 2.86
N GLN A 469 5.78 29.07 1.86
CA GLN A 469 6.67 30.21 2.11
C GLN A 469 5.94 31.37 2.80
N THR A 470 4.64 31.54 2.53
CA THR A 470 3.82 32.55 3.17
C THR A 470 3.62 32.22 4.65
N TRP A 471 3.31 30.96 4.99
CA TRP A 471 3.25 30.52 6.39
C TRP A 471 4.57 30.76 7.13
N VAL A 472 5.71 30.43 6.52
CA VAL A 472 7.03 30.67 7.13
C VAL A 472 7.29 32.15 7.42
N LYS A 473 6.73 33.08 6.64
CA LYS A 473 6.83 34.52 6.94
C LYS A 473 5.89 34.93 8.07
N ASP A 474 4.64 34.46 8.00
CA ASP A 474 3.55 34.93 8.85
C ASP A 474 3.53 34.23 10.23
N HIS A 475 4.20 33.07 10.38
CA HIS A 475 4.16 32.30 11.63
C HIS A 475 4.64 33.09 12.85
N ALA A 476 5.49 34.10 12.66
CA ALA A 476 5.97 34.95 13.74
C ALA A 476 4.85 35.80 14.36
N ASP A 477 3.90 36.28 13.56
CA ASP A 477 2.73 37.01 14.05
C ASP A 477 1.77 36.08 14.80
N ILE A 478 1.55 34.88 14.25
CA ILE A 478 0.73 33.85 14.87
C ILE A 478 1.31 33.45 16.23
N ALA A 479 2.61 33.14 16.28
CA ALA A 479 3.31 32.77 17.50
C ALA A 479 3.25 33.90 18.55
N ARG A 480 3.39 35.17 18.14
CA ARG A 480 3.22 36.32 19.05
C ARG A 480 1.82 36.41 19.63
N ALA A 481 0.79 36.16 18.83
CA ALA A 481 -0.61 36.26 19.27
C ALA A 481 -0.99 35.21 20.34
N ILE A 482 -0.31 34.07 20.37
CA ILE A 482 -0.57 32.97 21.32
C ILE A 482 0.53 32.82 22.37
N SER A 483 1.50 33.74 22.40
CA SER A 483 2.55 33.82 23.41
C SER A 483 1.98 34.21 24.78
N PRO A 484 2.56 33.74 25.90
CA PRO A 484 3.76 32.89 26.01
C PRO A 484 3.46 31.38 26.01
N ASN A 485 2.19 30.99 25.90
CA ASN A 485 1.79 29.60 26.12
C ASN A 485 1.91 28.75 24.85
N TYR A 486 1.72 29.34 23.67
CA TYR A 486 1.83 28.65 22.37
C TYR A 486 0.95 27.40 22.25
N THR A 487 -0.18 27.34 22.98
CA THR A 487 -1.01 26.13 23.13
C THR A 487 -1.35 25.47 21.80
N ALA A 488 -1.81 26.24 20.80
CA ALA A 488 -2.14 25.69 19.47
C ALA A 488 -0.95 25.04 18.74
N CYS A 489 0.28 25.48 19.00
CA CYS A 489 1.48 24.84 18.44
C CYS A 489 1.86 23.59 19.24
N ARG A 490 1.71 23.63 20.58
CA ARG A 490 2.13 22.53 21.47
C ARG A 490 1.35 21.24 21.23
N GLU A 491 0.11 21.32 20.77
CA GLU A 491 -0.71 20.14 20.38
C GLU A 491 0.01 19.24 19.36
N CYS A 492 0.77 19.81 18.42
CA CYS A 492 1.52 19.03 17.42
C CYS A 492 3.03 19.02 17.67
N HIS A 493 3.58 20.12 18.19
CA HIS A 493 5.02 20.32 18.37
C HIS A 493 5.52 19.99 19.78
N GLY A 494 4.64 19.53 20.68
CA GLY A 494 4.98 19.16 22.05
C GLY A 494 5.02 20.35 23.00
N ALA A 495 4.93 20.07 24.30
CA ALA A 495 4.90 21.08 25.35
C ALA A 495 6.16 21.98 25.35
N ASP A 496 7.29 21.48 24.85
CA ASP A 496 8.55 22.20 24.73
C ASP A 496 8.82 22.76 23.31
N LEU A 497 7.90 22.58 22.36
CA LEU A 497 7.95 23.10 20.99
C LEU A 497 9.14 22.59 20.15
N ARG A 498 9.64 21.41 20.51
CA ARG A 498 10.77 20.76 19.82
C ARG A 498 10.37 19.83 18.70
N GLY A 499 9.08 19.64 18.54
CA GLY A 499 8.52 18.70 17.58
C GLY A 499 8.18 17.36 18.23
N THR A 500 7.29 16.65 17.56
CA THR A 500 6.93 15.27 17.89
C THR A 500 6.76 14.49 16.59
N ALA A 501 6.39 13.21 16.70
CA ALA A 501 5.97 12.43 15.54
C ALA A 501 4.84 13.09 14.72
N LEU A 502 4.04 13.99 15.30
CA LEU A 502 2.97 14.73 14.61
C LEU A 502 3.49 15.88 13.73
N SER A 503 4.61 16.52 14.11
CA SER A 503 5.21 17.63 13.35
C SER A 503 6.25 17.18 12.32
N ARG A 504 6.36 15.87 12.10
CA ARG A 504 7.34 15.27 11.18
C ARG A 504 7.09 15.67 9.73
N ALA A 505 8.12 16.20 9.08
CA ALA A 505 8.10 16.54 7.66
C ALA A 505 7.91 15.28 6.79
N GLN A 506 6.93 15.32 5.90
CA GLN A 506 6.60 14.20 5.01
C GLN A 506 7.45 14.18 3.73
N ALA A 507 8.10 15.29 3.41
CA ALA A 507 9.12 15.40 2.37
C ALA A 507 10.02 16.60 2.62
N ASP A 508 11.02 16.77 1.75
CA ASP A 508 11.92 17.91 1.81
C ASP A 508 11.16 19.22 1.60
N ARG A 509 11.45 20.21 2.45
CA ARG A 509 10.85 21.54 2.43
C ARG A 509 11.96 22.57 2.45
N ALA A 510 12.22 23.18 1.29
CA ALA A 510 13.13 24.32 1.18
C ALA A 510 12.39 25.59 1.59
N LEU A 511 12.90 26.28 2.60
CA LEU A 511 12.30 27.45 3.21
C LEU A 511 13.27 28.63 3.11
N SER A 512 12.75 29.80 2.74
CA SER A 512 13.48 31.06 2.91
C SER A 512 13.11 31.66 4.26
N THR A 513 14.07 31.74 5.17
CA THR A 513 13.89 32.32 6.50
C THR A 513 14.61 33.66 6.59
N LYS A 514 14.30 34.46 7.63
CA LYS A 514 15.06 35.70 7.91
C LYS A 514 16.54 35.45 8.27
N PHE A 515 16.91 34.20 8.55
CA PHE A 515 18.27 33.78 8.87
C PHE A 515 19.00 33.15 7.67
N GLY A 516 18.36 33.11 6.50
CA GLY A 516 18.88 32.48 5.29
C GLY A 516 18.05 31.26 4.84
N PRO A 517 18.47 30.60 3.76
CA PRO A 517 17.83 29.39 3.27
C PRO A 517 18.01 28.24 4.26
N PHE A 518 16.94 27.51 4.53
CA PHE A 518 16.96 26.33 5.38
C PHE A 518 16.11 25.24 4.74
N THR A 519 16.55 23.98 4.85
CA THR A 519 15.78 22.84 4.34
C THR A 519 15.45 21.89 5.48
N VAL A 520 14.15 21.73 5.75
CA VAL A 520 13.67 20.61 6.58
C VAL A 520 13.61 19.39 5.68
N LYS A 521 14.40 18.37 5.97
CA LYS A 521 14.38 17.11 5.22
C LYS A 521 13.22 16.23 5.66
N ARG A 522 12.79 15.34 4.77
CA ARG A 522 11.84 14.26 5.11
C ARG A 522 12.27 13.57 6.41
N GLY A 523 11.31 13.30 7.28
CA GLY A 523 11.54 12.55 8.51
C GLY A 523 12.00 13.38 9.70
N MET A 524 12.47 14.61 9.48
CA MET A 524 12.79 15.56 10.55
C MET A 524 11.50 16.05 11.24
N GLU A 525 11.50 16.15 12.55
CA GLU A 525 10.42 16.69 13.37
C GLU A 525 10.58 18.20 13.48
N VAL A 526 9.58 18.97 13.06
CA VAL A 526 9.72 20.43 12.96
C VAL A 526 9.79 21.05 14.37
N SER A 527 10.91 21.71 14.64
CA SER A 527 11.30 22.31 15.92
C SER A 527 11.46 23.84 15.78
N CYS A 528 11.00 24.61 16.77
CA CYS A 528 11.31 26.05 16.83
C CYS A 528 12.83 26.31 16.88
N TYR A 529 13.58 25.36 17.44
CA TYR A 529 15.01 25.47 17.71
C TYR A 529 15.89 25.29 16.47
N TYR A 530 15.33 24.93 15.31
CA TYR A 530 16.06 24.98 14.04
C TYR A 530 16.48 26.40 13.65
N CYS A 531 15.63 27.38 13.95
CA CYS A 531 15.83 28.75 13.49
C CYS A 531 15.99 29.73 14.66
N HIS A 532 15.32 29.48 15.78
CA HIS A 532 15.26 30.40 16.91
C HIS A 532 16.02 29.88 18.13
N ASN A 533 16.64 30.77 18.89
CA ASN A 533 17.21 30.41 20.20
C ASN A 533 16.11 30.30 21.28
N GLY A 534 15.12 29.43 21.04
CA GLY A 534 13.91 29.25 21.83
C GLY A 534 12.66 29.94 21.25
N PRO A 535 11.46 29.50 21.67
CA PRO A 535 10.17 29.90 21.06
C PRO A 535 9.83 31.39 21.26
N GLY A 536 10.31 32.01 22.33
CA GLY A 536 10.16 33.46 22.56
C GLY A 536 11.29 34.32 21.99
N SER A 537 12.26 33.74 21.29
CA SER A 537 13.48 34.42 20.86
C SER A 537 13.45 34.79 19.38
N SER A 538 13.81 36.03 19.07
CA SER A 538 14.03 36.48 17.69
C SER A 538 15.43 36.20 17.18
N ASN A 539 16.35 35.74 18.04
CA ASN A 539 17.75 35.49 17.72
C ASN A 539 17.92 34.16 16.99
N VAL A 540 18.95 34.09 16.13
CA VAL A 540 19.32 32.85 15.44
C VAL A 540 19.64 31.76 16.45
N SER A 541 19.24 30.53 16.14
CA SER A 541 19.54 29.38 16.98
C SER A 541 21.05 29.14 17.08
N THR A 542 21.52 28.83 18.28
CA THR A 542 22.87 28.32 18.55
C THR A 542 22.86 26.80 18.74
N HIS A 543 21.71 26.14 18.57
CA HIS A 543 21.58 24.69 18.76
C HIS A 543 22.17 23.98 17.55
N VAL A 544 23.01 22.99 17.83
CA VAL A 544 23.65 22.15 16.81
C VAL A 544 23.20 20.72 17.06
N GLY A 545 22.35 20.21 16.16
CA GLY A 545 21.89 18.83 16.19
C GLY A 545 23.03 17.83 15.93
N PRO A 546 22.79 16.52 16.16
CA PRO A 546 23.77 15.50 15.85
C PRO A 546 24.02 15.44 14.33
N THR A 547 25.09 14.76 13.95
CA THR A 547 25.43 14.42 12.57
C THR A 547 25.43 12.91 12.40
N VAL A 548 24.99 12.45 11.24
CA VAL A 548 25.04 11.04 10.83
C VAL A 548 25.84 10.90 9.55
N ALA A 549 26.40 9.72 9.30
CA ALA A 549 27.18 9.43 8.11
C ALA A 549 26.57 8.29 7.30
N GLY A 550 26.71 8.36 5.97
CA GLY A 550 26.34 7.24 5.10
C GLY A 550 27.22 6.02 5.34
N ALA A 551 26.73 4.84 4.95
CA ALA A 551 27.45 3.59 5.08
C ALA A 551 27.11 2.64 3.93
N GLN A 552 27.90 1.57 3.79
CA GLN A 552 27.64 0.47 2.87
C GLN A 552 27.59 -0.84 3.65
N LEU A 553 26.67 -1.73 3.27
CA LEU A 553 26.43 -3.02 3.91
C LEU A 553 26.30 -4.12 2.85
N THR A 554 27.15 -5.15 2.95
CA THR A 554 26.98 -6.39 2.19
C THR A 554 26.31 -7.43 3.08
N VAL A 555 25.26 -8.06 2.56
CA VAL A 555 24.36 -8.95 3.28
C VAL A 555 24.34 -10.28 2.54
N PRO A 556 24.63 -11.44 3.16
CA PRO A 556 24.39 -12.72 2.52
C PRO A 556 22.89 -12.91 2.22
N ALA A 557 22.55 -13.56 1.10
CA ALA A 557 21.16 -13.84 0.76
C ALA A 557 20.43 -14.54 1.93
N ASP A 558 19.16 -14.18 2.14
CA ASP A 558 18.28 -14.75 3.17
C ASP A 558 18.80 -14.65 4.62
N THR A 559 19.86 -13.85 4.86
CA THR A 559 20.54 -13.79 6.16
C THR A 559 20.54 -12.36 6.71
N PRO A 560 19.90 -12.11 7.86
CA PRO A 560 19.95 -10.81 8.50
C PRO A 560 21.38 -10.39 8.85
N THR A 561 21.73 -9.14 8.59
CA THR A 561 23.08 -8.61 8.85
C THR A 561 23.00 -7.25 9.53
N SER A 562 23.82 -7.06 10.56
CA SER A 562 23.88 -5.83 11.33
C SER A 562 25.05 -4.93 10.93
N ILE A 563 24.86 -3.61 11.05
CA ILE A 563 25.88 -2.58 10.85
C ILE A 563 25.83 -1.56 11.99
N ALA A 564 27.01 -1.15 12.46
CA ALA A 564 27.14 -0.03 13.38
C ALA A 564 26.94 1.30 12.62
N LEU A 565 25.99 2.11 13.08
CA LEU A 565 25.70 3.43 12.54
C LEU A 565 26.52 4.49 13.25
N THR A 566 27.01 5.46 12.48
CA THR A 566 27.76 6.59 13.01
C THR A 566 26.82 7.75 13.31
N ALA A 567 26.74 8.15 14.58
CA ALA A 567 26.00 9.31 15.03
C ALA A 567 26.77 10.06 16.13
N SER A 568 26.92 11.38 15.96
CA SER A 568 27.50 12.29 16.95
C SER A 568 26.43 12.80 17.94
N GLY A 569 26.77 13.78 18.76
CA GLY A 569 25.87 14.36 19.78
C GLY A 569 25.76 13.53 21.06
N THR A 570 25.02 14.06 22.02
CA THR A 570 24.83 13.44 23.35
C THR A 570 23.65 12.47 23.28
N ASN A 571 23.91 11.18 23.54
CA ASN A 571 22.89 10.12 23.56
C ASN A 571 21.91 10.18 22.37
N PRO A 572 22.42 10.05 21.13
CA PRO A 572 21.59 10.15 19.94
C PRO A 572 20.61 8.98 19.85
N LEU A 573 19.36 9.29 19.56
CA LEU A 573 18.30 8.37 19.22
C LEU A 573 18.18 8.30 17.70
N LEU A 574 18.37 7.11 17.14
CA LEU A 574 18.35 6.91 15.69
C LEU A 574 17.00 6.35 15.26
N ARG A 575 16.55 6.74 14.07
CA ARG A 575 15.33 6.20 13.45
C ARG A 575 15.44 6.09 11.95
N VAL A 576 14.84 5.04 11.41
CA VAL A 576 14.63 4.87 9.96
C VAL A 576 13.57 5.86 9.50
N ILE A 577 13.81 6.54 8.37
CA ILE A 577 12.85 7.46 7.72
C ILE A 577 12.40 6.96 6.35
N GLN A 578 13.12 5.98 5.79
CA GLN A 578 12.79 5.22 4.60
C GLN A 578 13.24 3.77 4.82
N GLN A 579 12.29 2.84 4.80
CA GLN A 579 12.61 1.42 4.70
C GLN A 579 13.17 1.08 3.31
N PRO A 580 13.94 -0.01 3.20
CA PRO A 580 14.31 -0.61 1.92
C PRO A 580 13.11 -1.06 1.09
N ALA A 581 13.32 -1.30 -0.21
CA ALA A 581 12.29 -1.82 -1.10
C ALA A 581 12.22 -3.36 -1.08
N HIS A 582 13.34 -4.03 -0.86
CA HIS A 582 13.50 -5.49 -0.91
C HIS A 582 14.00 -6.08 0.42
N GLY A 583 13.59 -5.43 1.52
CA GLY A 583 13.85 -5.86 2.88
C GLY A 583 13.28 -4.91 3.91
N THR A 584 13.64 -5.12 5.16
CA THR A 584 13.28 -4.23 6.27
C THR A 584 14.47 -3.97 7.18
N VAL A 585 14.44 -2.84 7.89
CA VAL A 585 15.47 -2.46 8.86
C VAL A 585 14.85 -2.10 10.19
N GLY A 586 15.42 -2.68 11.25
CA GLY A 586 15.22 -2.26 12.63
C GLY A 586 16.48 -1.60 13.17
N ILE A 587 16.32 -0.58 14.03
CA ILE A 587 17.44 0.05 14.74
C ILE A 587 17.28 -0.18 16.24
N ALA A 588 18.32 -0.71 16.88
CA ALA A 588 18.47 -0.74 18.33
C ALA A 588 19.75 0.01 18.71
N ALA A 589 19.61 1.07 19.51
CA ALA A 589 20.68 2.01 19.83
C ALA A 589 21.36 2.54 18.55
N LYS A 590 22.64 2.21 18.32
CA LYS A 590 23.42 2.59 17.14
C LYS A 590 23.65 1.42 16.18
N VAL A 591 22.88 0.34 16.28
CA VAL A 591 23.00 -0.82 15.39
C VAL A 591 21.74 -0.93 14.55
N ALA A 592 21.90 -0.90 13.24
CA ALA A 592 20.86 -1.26 12.29
C ALA A 592 21.01 -2.73 11.91
N THR A 593 19.92 -3.48 11.90
CA THR A 593 19.88 -4.83 11.33
C THR A 593 18.98 -4.81 10.10
N TYR A 594 19.55 -5.23 8.97
CA TYR A 594 18.83 -5.39 7.71
C TYR A 594 18.37 -6.84 7.57
N PHE A 595 17.10 -7.02 7.22
CA PHE A 595 16.44 -8.30 6.99
C PHE A 595 16.05 -8.36 5.50
N PRO A 596 16.77 -9.13 4.66
CA PRO A 596 16.43 -9.26 3.25
C PRO A 596 15.06 -9.93 3.09
N ASP A 597 14.35 -9.55 2.03
CA ASP A 597 13.22 -10.35 1.58
C ASP A 597 13.71 -11.70 1.07
N ALA A 598 12.89 -12.73 1.27
CA ALA A 598 13.24 -14.09 0.90
C ALA A 598 13.56 -14.19 -0.60
N ALA A 599 14.65 -14.89 -0.92
CA ALA A 599 15.21 -15.10 -2.26
C ALA A 599 15.70 -13.83 -2.99
N TYR A 600 15.55 -12.63 -2.40
CA TYR A 600 16.04 -11.41 -3.03
C TYR A 600 17.57 -11.36 -3.04
N GLN A 601 18.13 -10.94 -4.17
CA GLN A 601 19.55 -10.67 -4.36
C GLN A 601 19.65 -9.41 -5.23
N GLY A 602 20.53 -8.48 -4.86
CA GLY A 602 20.63 -7.22 -5.56
C GLY A 602 20.83 -6.00 -4.65
N PRO A 603 20.85 -4.80 -5.23
CA PRO A 603 21.02 -3.55 -4.49
C PRO A 603 19.74 -3.09 -3.77
N ASP A 604 19.91 -2.55 -2.57
CA ASP A 604 18.81 -1.89 -1.84
C ASP A 604 19.33 -0.66 -1.05
N VAL A 605 18.44 0.11 -0.45
CA VAL A 605 18.77 1.34 0.27
C VAL A 605 17.77 1.68 1.38
N PHE A 606 18.30 2.13 2.52
CA PHE A 606 17.49 2.78 3.54
C PHE A 606 18.12 4.09 3.98
N THR A 607 17.31 4.98 4.57
CA THR A 607 17.81 6.24 5.13
C THR A 607 17.41 6.38 6.60
N TYR A 608 18.27 7.05 7.36
CA TYR A 608 18.10 7.26 8.79
C TYR A 608 18.55 8.67 9.21
N ILE A 609 18.08 9.09 10.38
CA ILE A 609 18.52 10.30 11.09
C ILE A 609 18.78 9.99 12.55
N ALA A 610 19.50 10.90 13.21
CA ALA A 610 19.62 10.97 14.65
C ALA A 610 18.91 12.22 15.18
N SER A 611 18.20 12.07 16.29
CA SER A 611 17.81 13.15 17.20
C SER A 611 18.67 13.05 18.44
N ASP A 612 19.05 14.14 19.07
CA ASP A 612 19.67 14.06 20.38
C ASP A 612 18.65 14.23 21.50
N SER A 613 18.93 13.65 22.66
CA SER A 613 18.05 13.75 23.81
C SER A 613 18.20 15.09 24.57
N GLY A 614 18.74 16.14 23.93
CA GLY A 614 19.12 17.37 24.63
C GLY A 614 19.50 18.65 23.84
N SER A 615 19.67 18.66 22.51
CA SER A 615 19.86 19.90 21.69
C SER A 615 18.75 20.16 20.67
N PHE A 616 17.79 19.23 20.54
CA PHE A 616 16.42 19.52 20.09
C PHE A 616 16.27 19.81 18.59
N VAL A 617 17.22 19.31 17.80
CA VAL A 617 17.37 19.52 16.36
C VAL A 617 17.78 18.18 15.73
N ASP A 618 16.98 17.62 14.82
CA ASP A 618 17.39 16.42 14.09
C ASP A 618 18.60 16.66 13.17
N SER A 619 19.37 15.61 12.94
CA SER A 619 20.41 15.58 11.91
C SER A 619 19.84 15.69 10.50
N GLN A 620 20.69 16.07 9.54
CA GLN A 620 20.42 15.74 8.13
C GLN A 620 20.40 14.21 7.94
N PRO A 621 19.66 13.67 6.96
CA PRO A 621 19.58 12.24 6.72
C PRO A 621 20.88 11.67 6.16
N ALA A 622 21.17 10.42 6.54
CA ALA A 622 22.21 9.60 5.93
C ALA A 622 21.61 8.41 5.19
N THR A 623 22.29 7.99 4.14
CA THR A 623 21.93 6.85 3.30
C THR A 623 22.80 5.65 3.64
N VAL A 624 22.19 4.49 3.83
CA VAL A 624 22.89 3.21 3.90
C VAL A 624 22.58 2.41 2.65
N SER A 625 23.63 2.16 1.88
CA SER A 625 23.61 1.38 0.66
C SER A 625 23.76 -0.10 0.99
N VAL A 626 22.84 -0.94 0.52
CA VAL A 626 22.84 -2.39 0.76
C VAL A 626 23.15 -3.13 -0.54
N ILE A 627 23.89 -4.24 -0.44
CA ILE A 627 24.05 -5.26 -1.48
C ILE A 627 23.71 -6.61 -0.85
N VAL A 628 22.65 -7.27 -1.35
CA VAL A 628 22.24 -8.59 -0.91
C VAL A 628 22.81 -9.66 -1.85
N GLY A 629 23.46 -10.68 -1.29
CA GLY A 629 24.20 -11.69 -2.02
C GLY A 629 25.55 -11.18 -2.53
N THR A 630 25.91 -11.59 -3.74
CA THR A 630 27.11 -11.15 -4.44
C THR A 630 26.76 -10.09 -5.47
N THR A 631 27.66 -9.14 -5.69
CA THR A 631 27.53 -8.20 -6.81
C THR A 631 27.70 -8.92 -8.14
N ASP A 632 26.58 -9.15 -8.82
CA ASP A 632 26.53 -9.61 -10.20
C ASP A 632 25.80 -8.58 -11.05
N TYR A 633 26.55 -7.76 -11.78
CA TYR A 633 25.99 -6.70 -12.63
C TYR A 633 25.30 -7.22 -13.89
N GLN A 634 25.44 -8.51 -14.20
CA GLN A 634 24.82 -9.18 -15.35
C GLN A 634 23.61 -10.03 -14.96
N ARG A 635 23.31 -10.14 -13.65
CA ARG A 635 22.11 -10.83 -13.17
C ARG A 635 20.87 -10.15 -13.73
N ASP A 636 19.96 -10.99 -14.21
CA ASP A 636 18.65 -10.67 -14.76
C ASP A 636 17.70 -11.73 -14.16
N SER A 637 17.04 -11.36 -13.06
CA SER A 637 16.30 -12.29 -12.21
C SER A 637 14.96 -12.72 -12.82
N ASP A 638 14.37 -11.90 -13.69
CA ASP A 638 13.10 -12.19 -14.36
C ASP A 638 13.25 -12.63 -15.82
N GLY A 639 14.46 -12.55 -16.37
CA GLY A 639 14.82 -12.97 -17.72
C GLY A 639 14.38 -11.98 -18.80
N ASP A 640 14.06 -10.74 -18.43
CA ASP A 640 13.55 -9.74 -19.34
C ASP A 640 14.63 -9.07 -20.18
N GLY A 641 15.91 -9.36 -19.95
CA GLY A 641 17.09 -8.83 -20.65
C GLY A 641 17.63 -7.49 -20.18
N LEU A 642 17.11 -6.92 -19.10
CA LEU A 642 17.72 -5.87 -18.30
C LEU A 642 18.34 -6.51 -17.06
N SER A 643 19.46 -5.95 -16.60
CA SER A 643 20.04 -6.45 -15.35
C SER A 643 19.37 -5.82 -14.15
N ASP A 644 19.27 -6.58 -13.05
CA ASP A 644 18.71 -6.14 -11.77
C ASP A 644 19.32 -4.80 -11.31
N TRP A 645 20.60 -4.58 -11.61
CA TRP A 645 21.31 -3.35 -11.30
C TRP A 645 20.79 -2.13 -12.07
N LEU A 646 20.50 -2.33 -13.36
CA LEU A 646 19.95 -1.29 -14.20
C LEU A 646 18.49 -1.01 -13.84
N GLU A 647 17.70 -2.04 -13.59
CA GLU A 647 16.31 -1.91 -13.14
C GLU A 647 16.22 -1.15 -11.82
N TYR A 648 17.05 -1.52 -10.84
CA TYR A 648 17.17 -0.77 -9.59
C TYR A 648 17.51 0.71 -9.81
N ALA A 649 18.48 1.02 -10.67
CA ALA A 649 18.84 2.40 -11.00
C ALA A 649 17.67 3.18 -11.64
N LEU A 650 16.86 2.49 -12.44
CA LEU A 650 15.65 3.00 -13.07
C LEU A 650 14.46 3.06 -12.10
N GLY A 651 14.58 2.52 -10.89
CA GLY A 651 13.51 2.41 -9.90
C GLY A 651 12.43 1.38 -10.26
N LEU A 652 12.78 0.41 -11.12
CA LEU A 652 11.97 -0.74 -11.52
C LEU A 652 12.18 -1.90 -10.52
N ASP A 653 11.37 -2.95 -10.60
CA ASP A 653 11.42 -4.09 -9.69
C ASP A 653 12.14 -5.24 -10.39
N PRO A 654 13.34 -5.65 -9.92
CA PRO A 654 14.12 -6.72 -10.55
C PRO A 654 13.44 -8.09 -10.60
N LEU A 655 12.30 -8.26 -9.94
CA LEU A 655 11.52 -9.50 -9.95
C LEU A 655 10.28 -9.42 -10.87
N GLN A 656 10.11 -8.33 -11.63
CA GLN A 656 8.95 -8.10 -12.48
C GLN A 656 9.38 -7.65 -13.88
N PRO A 657 8.96 -8.36 -14.95
CA PRO A 657 9.35 -8.04 -16.32
C PRO A 657 9.13 -6.57 -16.66
N SER A 658 10.19 -5.93 -17.16
CA SER A 658 10.26 -4.52 -17.46
C SER A 658 10.22 -4.21 -18.97
N GLN A 659 9.75 -3.01 -19.33
CA GLN A 659 9.89 -2.53 -20.70
C GLN A 659 11.36 -2.19 -21.01
N ARG A 660 11.95 -2.90 -21.96
CA ARG A 660 13.32 -2.63 -22.43
C ARG A 660 13.48 -1.21 -23.02
N PRO A 661 14.67 -0.59 -22.89
CA PRO A 661 15.01 0.62 -23.61
C PRO A 661 14.85 0.46 -25.12
N GLU A 662 14.22 1.44 -25.75
CA GLU A 662 13.93 1.46 -27.19
C GLU A 662 14.92 2.37 -27.90
N HIS A 663 15.53 1.88 -28.98
CA HIS A 663 16.42 2.67 -29.83
C HIS A 663 15.79 2.89 -31.21
N GLN A 664 15.95 4.09 -31.76
CA GLN A 664 15.40 4.47 -33.06
C GLN A 664 16.31 5.48 -33.78
N ILE A 665 16.10 5.65 -35.09
CA ILE A 665 16.69 6.76 -35.86
C ILE A 665 15.62 7.84 -36.02
N GLU A 666 15.84 9.01 -35.44
CA GLU A 666 14.88 10.12 -35.44
C GLU A 666 15.45 11.35 -36.15
N ASN A 667 14.63 12.02 -36.97
CA ASN A 667 15.00 13.31 -37.55
C ASN A 667 14.70 14.44 -36.57
N ILE A 668 15.75 15.13 -36.12
CA ILE A 668 15.66 16.20 -35.13
C ILE A 668 16.33 17.44 -35.72
N GLY A 669 15.53 18.42 -36.13
CA GLY A 669 16.03 19.65 -36.73
C GLY A 669 16.72 19.45 -38.09
N GLY A 670 16.25 18.49 -38.90
CA GLY A 670 16.78 18.22 -40.24
C GLY A 670 17.92 17.21 -40.30
N THR A 671 18.44 16.77 -39.15
CA THR A 671 19.50 15.76 -39.05
C THR A 671 18.96 14.50 -38.39
N SER A 672 19.28 13.33 -38.96
CA SER A 672 18.94 12.03 -38.38
C SER A 672 19.93 11.67 -37.26
N TYR A 673 19.42 11.27 -36.09
CA TYR A 673 20.21 10.84 -34.94
C TYR A 673 19.77 9.47 -34.45
N LEU A 674 20.71 8.68 -33.93
CA LEU A 674 20.38 7.54 -33.08
C LEU A 674 19.86 8.07 -31.75
N THR A 675 18.69 7.62 -31.33
CA THR A 675 18.04 7.98 -30.07
C THR A 675 17.82 6.76 -29.21
N LEU A 676 17.88 6.95 -27.89
CA LEU A 676 17.55 5.94 -26.90
C LEU A 676 16.48 6.50 -25.95
N ARG A 677 15.39 5.76 -25.81
CA ARG A 677 14.28 6.02 -24.89
C ARG A 677 14.31 4.97 -23.78
N VAL A 678 14.37 5.41 -22.54
CA VAL A 678 14.51 4.56 -21.36
C VAL A 678 13.33 4.79 -20.42
N PRO A 679 12.37 3.84 -20.34
CA PRO A 679 11.34 3.84 -19.32
C PRO A 679 11.97 3.76 -17.93
N ARG A 680 11.41 4.50 -16.96
CA ARG A 680 11.88 4.48 -15.57
C ARG A 680 10.76 4.83 -14.61
N SER A 681 10.97 4.55 -13.34
CA SER A 681 10.06 4.91 -12.25
C SER A 681 10.41 6.28 -11.64
N PRO A 682 9.42 7.02 -11.14
CA PRO A 682 9.67 8.23 -10.35
C PRO A 682 10.48 7.98 -9.08
N MET A 683 10.37 6.79 -8.48
CA MET A 683 10.94 6.45 -7.17
C MET A 683 12.31 5.80 -7.29
N ARG A 684 13.26 6.53 -7.87
CA ARG A 684 14.65 6.05 -8.04
C ARG A 684 15.43 6.09 -6.72
N PRO A 685 16.35 5.13 -6.52
CA PRO A 685 17.25 5.15 -5.37
C PRO A 685 18.16 6.41 -5.42
N PRO A 686 18.23 7.19 -4.33
CA PRO A 686 18.91 8.50 -4.33
C PRO A 686 20.44 8.40 -4.46
N GLU A 687 21.03 7.24 -4.19
CA GLU A 687 22.46 7.00 -4.33
C GLU A 687 22.89 6.58 -5.74
N MET A 688 21.95 6.28 -6.63
CA MET A 688 22.27 5.87 -8.00
C MET A 688 22.20 7.08 -8.93
N SER A 689 23.29 7.34 -9.64
CA SER A 689 23.30 8.30 -10.74
C SER A 689 23.19 7.57 -12.07
N MET A 690 22.46 8.14 -13.02
CA MET A 690 22.32 7.58 -14.36
C MET A 690 22.73 8.57 -15.42
N SER A 691 23.38 8.08 -16.47
CA SER A 691 23.68 8.85 -17.66
C SER A 691 23.57 8.00 -18.92
N ILE A 692 23.31 8.64 -20.05
CA ILE A 692 23.40 7.97 -21.36
C ILE A 692 24.69 8.45 -22.01
N LYS A 693 25.49 7.50 -22.51
CA LYS A 693 26.73 7.77 -23.23
C LYS A 693 26.62 7.33 -24.68
N VAL A 694 27.36 7.99 -25.55
CA VAL A 694 27.47 7.64 -26.97
C VAL A 694 28.91 7.40 -27.37
N SER A 695 29.11 6.57 -28.39
CA SER A 695 30.42 6.23 -28.94
C SER A 695 30.33 5.95 -30.44
N GLY A 696 31.43 6.21 -31.16
CA GLY A 696 31.61 5.80 -32.55
C GLY A 696 32.54 4.59 -32.74
N ASP A 697 33.18 4.12 -31.68
CA ASP A 697 34.25 3.11 -31.73
C ASP A 697 34.20 2.09 -30.57
N LEU A 698 33.19 2.17 -29.70
CA LEU A 698 33.01 1.40 -28.45
C LEU A 698 34.10 1.61 -27.38
N GLN A 699 35.12 2.44 -27.64
CA GLN A 699 36.23 2.71 -26.74
C GLN A 699 36.07 4.07 -26.06
N ASN A 700 35.74 5.11 -26.84
CA ASN A 700 35.60 6.47 -26.37
C ASN A 700 34.12 6.80 -26.18
N TRP A 701 33.73 7.01 -24.92
CA TRP A 701 32.35 7.27 -24.51
C TRP A 701 32.20 8.71 -24.03
N THR A 702 31.25 9.44 -24.61
CA THR A 702 30.93 10.83 -24.24
C THR A 702 29.46 10.96 -23.84
N PRO A 703 29.07 11.96 -23.01
CA PRO A 703 27.67 12.17 -22.68
C PRO A 703 26.80 12.39 -23.92
N ALA A 704 25.65 11.73 -23.96
CA ALA A 704 24.62 11.95 -24.97
C ALA A 704 23.91 13.30 -24.78
N THR A 705 23.24 13.79 -25.82
CA THR A 705 22.38 14.98 -25.69
C THR A 705 21.02 14.55 -25.15
N ILE A 706 20.66 15.02 -23.95
CA ILE A 706 19.37 14.73 -23.33
C ILE A 706 18.25 15.47 -24.07
N LEU A 707 17.24 14.73 -24.51
CA LEU A 707 16.02 15.25 -25.14
C LEU A 707 14.87 15.35 -24.13
N ASN A 708 14.78 14.39 -23.21
CA ASN A 708 13.80 14.37 -22.14
C ASN A 708 14.40 13.74 -20.88
N ASP A 709 14.18 14.36 -19.71
CA ASP A 709 14.58 13.84 -18.40
C ASP A 709 13.40 14.02 -17.44
N SER A 710 12.40 13.17 -17.60
CA SER A 710 11.13 13.22 -16.86
C SER A 710 11.06 12.09 -15.82
N ALA A 711 10.15 12.18 -14.86
CA ALA A 711 10.04 11.16 -13.81
C ALA A 711 9.81 9.73 -14.34
N THR A 712 9.21 9.59 -15.53
CA THR A 712 8.87 8.29 -16.13
C THR A 712 9.70 7.90 -17.34
N GLU A 713 10.56 8.80 -17.83
CA GLU A 713 11.33 8.58 -19.05
C GLU A 713 12.63 9.38 -19.07
N LEU A 714 13.70 8.73 -19.48
CA LEU A 714 14.94 9.36 -19.93
C LEU A 714 15.10 9.12 -21.43
N LYS A 715 15.10 10.19 -22.24
CA LYS A 715 15.34 10.13 -23.69
C LYS A 715 16.57 10.94 -24.05
N ALA A 716 17.46 10.35 -24.83
CA ALA A 716 18.65 11.03 -25.33
C ALA A 716 18.90 10.71 -26.80
N ARG A 717 19.71 11.54 -27.45
CA ARG A 717 20.25 11.31 -28.78
C ARG A 717 21.77 11.31 -28.77
N ASP A 718 22.35 10.69 -29.79
CA ASP A 718 23.75 10.86 -30.14
C ASP A 718 24.10 12.34 -30.39
N THR A 719 25.34 12.71 -30.10
CA THR A 719 25.91 14.02 -30.39
C THR A 719 26.23 14.19 -31.88
N THR A 720 26.38 13.09 -32.61
CA THR A 720 26.66 13.07 -34.05
C THR A 720 25.49 12.47 -34.83
N GLY A 721 25.14 13.07 -35.97
CA GLY A 721 24.11 12.55 -36.87
C GLY A 721 24.53 11.22 -37.54
N THR A 722 23.55 10.38 -37.85
CA THR A 722 23.76 9.03 -38.41
C THR A 722 24.24 9.03 -39.86
N ASN A 723 24.24 10.19 -40.51
CA ASN A 723 24.71 10.35 -41.89
C ASN A 723 26.25 10.35 -42.00
N ALA A 724 26.96 10.24 -40.88
CA ALA A 724 28.41 10.10 -40.83
C ALA A 724 28.78 8.63 -40.53
N ALA A 725 29.66 8.01 -41.34
CA ALA A 725 30.43 6.86 -40.89
C ALA A 725 31.34 7.31 -39.73
N PRO A 726 31.51 6.55 -38.62
CA PRO A 726 31.31 5.11 -38.41
C PRO A 726 29.96 4.71 -37.74
N ALA A 727 29.81 3.42 -37.41
CA ALA A 727 28.71 2.90 -36.59
C ALA A 727 28.56 3.69 -35.28
N ARG A 728 27.32 3.92 -34.86
CA ARG A 728 26.98 4.71 -33.67
C ARG A 728 26.41 3.80 -32.59
N PHE A 729 26.87 3.99 -31.36
CA PHE A 729 26.49 3.18 -30.20
C PHE A 729 26.01 4.08 -29.07
N MET A 730 25.01 3.60 -28.33
CA MET A 730 24.53 4.24 -27.10
C MET A 730 24.52 3.21 -25.97
N ARG A 731 24.82 3.66 -24.75
CA ARG A 731 24.67 2.84 -23.54
C ARG A 731 24.08 3.65 -22.40
N ILE A 732 23.43 2.95 -21.48
CA ILE A 732 23.02 3.49 -20.19
C ILE A 732 24.12 3.15 -19.19
N GLU A 733 24.52 4.11 -18.38
CA GLU A 733 25.50 3.94 -17.33
C GLU A 733 24.86 4.32 -15.99
N ALA A 734 24.78 3.35 -15.08
CA ALA A 734 24.28 3.51 -13.73
C ALA A 734 25.44 3.39 -12.74
N ASN A 735 25.76 4.49 -12.04
CA ASN A 735 26.88 4.57 -11.12
C ASN A 735 26.37 4.70 -9.68
N ARG A 736 26.93 3.87 -8.79
CA ARG A 736 26.82 4.00 -7.34
C ARG A 736 28.15 4.55 -6.80
N PRO A 737 28.16 5.69 -6.06
CA PRO A 737 29.35 6.31 -5.49
C PRO A 737 30.11 5.44 -4.49
#